data_AF-A0AAU8D921-F1
#
_entry.id   AF-A0AAU8D921-F1
#
_cell.length_a   1.000
_cell.length_b   1.000
_cell.length_c   1.000
_cell.angle_alpha   90.00
_cell.angle_beta   90.00
_cell.angle_gamma   90.00
#
_symmetry.space_group_name_H-M   'P 1'
#
loop_
_entity.id
_entity.type
_entity.pdbx_description
1 polymer ?
#
loop_
_entity_poly.entity_id
_entity_poly.type
_entity_poly.pdbx_seq_one_letter_code
_entity_poly.pdbx_strand_id
1 'polypeptide(L)'
;MNTRLDFELNGAAVSVEVSPVARLSSVLRDELRLTGTKVGCDAGDCGACTVLLDGEPVCSCLFPAASASGRKVHTVEGLANGKLSALQASFLEHGAAQCGICTPGLLVAAAALLDKNPQPRETEVQDALGGILCRCTGYRKIIAAVMGAGTAYGHAQSELDARVPPAGHAVGASPIRLDGVAKVCGAEKFGGDSFPAGALSVLVVRSPHHHARFSFGDLDAYVAANPGIVDVFTAADIPGKNCFGVIPPFADQPALAQGSARFRGEAVALIAGERAAVADLDLTKFPVTWTELPHVLQPGEAQAEGAFCIHDGRDKNLLTAGFVERGNPDGAIAEAAHVVSGAIETSYVEHAYIEPEAGFAAMDGDTLVITACTQAPYMDRDETAKVLGLPPEKVRIVPTATGGGFGSKLDVSLQPLIGLVAMKTGRPAALAYTRNESMMSTTKRHPASMRATIGANADGTVCGMIFSGDFNTGAYASWGPTVANRVPVHASGPYVTPNYRAEGRAIHTNGPISGAFRGFGVPQATIMQETLYDELAARLGMDRLQFRLKNALRNGSVTVTGQHLSEGVGIGACLEALKPHWTRALTDAEKFNAESRAKKRGVGIASCWYGCGNTSLPNPSTIKLGISPDGAVVLHQGAVDIGQGSNTVIAQIAADALGLPLEKFRLKSADTAITPDAGKTSASRQTFVSGKAAEKAARALREKILRFANVSEKATLQFEGPTLVIREGAAIRRLDLAGMKANPDGFVFGAEETYDPPVTPLDARGQGKPYAQYGFGAQIAELEVDLKLGTVKLIKITAAHDVGKAINPILAEGQIEGGIAQGIGMALMEEYIPGRTENLHDYLIPTIGDVPPIETILIEVPDPEGPFGAKGLGEHVLIPTAPAILNAIRHATGVLVTKIPATPSRIRAAIREAEVTA
;
A
#
# COMPACT_ATOMS: atom_id res chain seq x y z
N MET A 1 26.24 32.69 0.07
CA MET A 1 27.65 32.38 0.42
C MET A 1 27.64 31.25 1.43
N ASN A 2 28.51 30.25 1.27
CA ASN A 2 28.65 29.17 2.23
C ASN A 2 29.43 29.66 3.46
N THR A 3 29.09 29.12 4.62
CA THR A 3 29.74 29.41 5.90
C THR A 3 30.16 28.09 6.52
N ARG A 4 31.32 28.06 7.18
CA ARG A 4 31.73 26.93 8.01
C ARG A 4 30.83 26.82 9.23
N LEU A 5 30.20 25.67 9.40
CA LEU A 5 29.38 25.31 10.56
C LEU A 5 30.07 24.19 11.33
N ASP A 6 30.25 24.39 12.63
CA ASP A 6 30.87 23.42 13.54
C ASP A 6 29.84 22.97 14.59
N PHE A 7 29.63 21.67 14.77
CA PHE A 7 28.69 21.10 15.75
C PHE A 7 29.05 19.66 16.14
N GLU A 8 28.41 19.11 17.18
CA GLU A 8 28.58 17.71 17.58
C GLU A 8 27.47 16.86 16.93
N LEU A 9 27.83 15.81 16.19
CA LEU A 9 26.91 14.90 15.52
C LEU A 9 27.14 13.48 15.99
N ASN A 10 26.12 12.87 16.61
CA ASN A 10 26.21 11.52 17.18
C ASN A 10 27.45 11.32 18.09
N GLY A 11 27.83 12.35 18.85
CA GLY A 11 28.99 12.33 19.76
C GLY A 11 30.34 12.66 19.12
N ALA A 12 30.40 12.93 17.81
CA ALA A 12 31.62 13.33 17.12
C ALA A 12 31.58 14.80 16.67
N ALA A 13 32.69 15.53 16.77
CA ALA A 13 32.78 16.88 16.24
C ALA A 13 32.78 16.86 14.69
N VAL A 14 31.96 17.71 14.07
CA VAL A 14 31.81 17.82 12.62
C VAL A 14 31.93 19.29 12.19
N SER A 15 32.61 19.52 11.07
CA SER A 15 32.72 20.80 10.37
C SER A 15 32.25 20.65 8.93
N VAL A 16 31.36 21.52 8.46
CA VAL A 16 30.84 21.49 7.08
C VAL A 16 30.68 22.91 6.51
N GLU A 17 30.96 23.11 5.23
CA GLU A 17 30.79 24.40 4.55
C GLU A 17 29.53 24.41 3.69
N VAL A 18 28.48 25.07 4.17
CA VAL A 18 27.16 25.09 3.52
C VAL A 18 26.51 26.46 3.63
N SER A 19 25.47 26.71 2.85
CA SER A 19 24.64 27.89 3.04
C SER A 19 24.01 27.86 4.45
N PRO A 20 24.08 28.95 5.25
CA PRO A 20 23.54 28.98 6.60
C PRO A 20 22.01 28.78 6.64
N VAL A 21 21.33 29.08 5.54
CA VAL A 21 19.87 28.90 5.37
C VAL A 21 19.49 27.57 4.74
N ALA A 22 20.46 26.72 4.37
CA ALA A 22 20.16 25.35 3.93
C ALA A 22 19.42 24.61 5.04
N ARG A 23 18.54 23.68 4.68
CA ARG A 23 17.82 22.87 5.67
C ARG A 23 18.79 21.88 6.33
N LEU A 24 18.69 21.72 7.64
CA LEU A 24 19.51 20.78 8.41
C LEU A 24 19.36 19.36 7.88
N SER A 25 18.14 18.95 7.49
CA SER A 25 17.89 17.66 6.84
C SER A 25 18.74 17.45 5.57
N SER A 26 18.85 18.44 4.69
CA SER A 26 19.69 18.36 3.49
C SER A 26 21.17 18.27 3.85
N VAL A 27 21.65 19.02 4.84
CA VAL A 27 23.05 18.94 5.29
C VAL A 27 23.38 17.54 5.84
N LEU A 28 22.52 17.01 6.71
CA LEU A 28 22.71 15.67 7.27
C LEU A 28 22.73 14.59 6.18
N ARG A 29 21.82 14.67 5.21
CA ARG A 29 21.64 13.64 4.18
C ARG A 29 22.62 13.75 3.02
N ASP A 30 22.74 14.94 2.45
CA ASP A 30 23.43 15.17 1.17
C ASP A 30 24.93 15.42 1.37
N GLU A 31 25.30 16.19 2.40
CA GLU A 31 26.70 16.54 2.67
C GLU A 31 27.36 15.51 3.60
N LEU A 32 26.68 15.13 4.68
CA LEU A 32 27.22 14.22 5.70
C LEU A 32 26.84 12.75 5.48
N ARG A 33 26.01 12.45 4.47
CA ARG A 33 25.61 11.08 4.05
C ARG A 33 24.89 10.26 5.13
N LEU A 34 24.31 10.92 6.14
CA LEU A 34 23.43 10.31 7.14
C LEU A 34 22.00 10.24 6.64
N THR A 35 21.77 9.31 5.72
CA THR A 35 20.48 9.12 5.04
C THR A 35 19.40 8.51 5.94
N GLY A 36 19.70 8.15 7.19
CA GLY A 36 18.71 7.69 8.16
C GLY A 36 17.74 8.78 8.57
N THR A 37 18.14 10.05 8.47
CA THR A 37 17.22 11.20 8.54
C THR A 37 16.38 11.20 7.26
N LYS A 38 15.15 10.68 7.30
CA LYS A 38 14.29 10.54 6.11
C LYS A 38 13.52 11.84 5.85
N VAL A 39 13.30 12.20 4.58
CA VAL A 39 12.50 13.37 4.20
C VAL A 39 11.30 12.91 3.39
N GLY A 40 10.10 13.31 3.82
CA GLY A 40 8.84 12.91 3.21
C GLY A 40 7.98 14.09 2.77
N CYS A 41 7.41 14.83 3.73
CA CYS A 41 6.60 16.03 3.45
C CYS A 41 7.45 17.27 3.11
N ASP A 42 8.68 17.31 3.65
CA ASP A 42 9.58 18.47 3.61
C ASP A 42 8.92 19.80 4.07
N ALA A 43 7.96 19.70 5.00
CA ALA A 43 7.16 20.81 5.53
C ALA A 43 6.86 20.70 7.04
N GLY A 44 7.42 19.69 7.73
CA GLY A 44 7.20 19.46 9.16
C GLY A 44 5.97 18.62 9.52
N ASP A 45 5.11 18.28 8.57
CA ASP A 45 3.85 17.57 8.85
C ASP A 45 4.02 16.07 9.17
N CYS A 46 5.02 15.39 8.59
CA CYS A 46 5.14 13.93 8.69
C CYS A 46 6.07 13.42 9.80
N GLY A 47 6.95 14.26 10.36
CA GLY A 47 7.91 13.86 11.39
C GLY A 47 8.99 12.82 10.98
N ALA A 48 9.06 12.40 9.71
CA ALA A 48 10.05 11.40 9.27
C ALA A 48 11.52 11.88 9.41
N CYS A 49 11.72 13.20 9.39
CA CYS A 49 13.02 13.86 9.49
C CYS A 49 13.43 14.22 10.93
N THR A 50 12.75 13.65 11.93
CA THR A 50 13.00 13.98 13.34
C THR A 50 14.42 13.60 13.74
N VAL A 51 15.12 14.58 14.32
CA VAL A 51 16.45 14.47 14.95
C VAL A 51 16.38 15.08 16.34
N LEU A 52 17.34 14.80 17.22
CA LEU A 52 17.47 15.54 18.48
C LEU A 52 18.42 16.71 18.28
N LEU A 53 18.04 17.87 18.78
CA LEU A 53 18.88 19.06 18.87
C LEU A 53 18.99 19.47 20.35
N ASP A 54 20.14 19.22 20.95
CA ASP A 54 20.38 19.26 22.41
C ASP A 54 19.37 18.42 23.22
N GLY A 55 19.06 17.22 22.73
CA GLY A 55 18.15 16.27 23.40
C GLY A 55 16.66 16.51 23.12
N GLU A 56 16.28 17.59 22.45
CA GLU A 56 14.89 17.86 22.09
C GLU A 56 14.57 17.44 20.65
N PRO A 57 13.46 16.72 20.41
CA PRO A 57 13.08 16.28 19.06
C PRO A 57 12.63 17.46 18.20
N VAL A 58 13.20 17.56 16.99
CA VAL A 58 12.88 18.62 16.02
C VAL A 58 12.75 18.06 14.60
N CYS A 59 11.86 18.64 13.80
CA CYS A 59 11.77 18.35 12.36
C CYS A 59 12.91 19.04 11.61
N SER A 60 13.99 18.32 11.29
CA SER A 60 15.18 18.89 10.63
C SER A 60 14.94 19.55 9.26
N CYS A 61 13.79 19.28 8.60
CA CYS A 61 13.39 19.99 7.38
C CYS A 61 12.97 21.46 7.61
N LEU A 62 12.59 21.83 8.84
CA LEU A 62 12.19 23.20 9.19
C LEU A 62 13.34 24.04 9.78
N PHE A 63 14.49 23.42 10.06
CA PHE A 63 15.60 24.07 10.74
C PHE A 63 16.67 24.50 9.74
N PRO A 64 17.09 25.78 9.75
CA PRO A 64 18.30 26.21 9.06
C PRO A 64 19.53 25.51 9.64
N ALA A 65 20.50 25.21 8.79
CA ALA A 65 21.75 24.55 9.17
C ALA A 65 22.52 25.37 10.21
N ALA A 66 22.48 26.70 10.11
CA ALA A 66 23.11 27.59 11.09
C ALA A 66 22.60 27.37 12.52
N SER A 67 21.36 26.89 12.70
CA SER A 67 20.78 26.60 14.01
C SER A 67 21.42 25.40 14.71
N ALA A 68 22.20 24.58 14.00
CA ALA A 68 22.96 23.47 14.60
C ALA A 68 24.33 23.90 15.13
N SER A 69 24.84 25.09 14.75
CA SER A 69 26.19 25.52 15.11
C SER A 69 26.41 25.54 16.62
N GLY A 70 27.46 24.85 17.09
CA GLY A 70 27.81 24.72 18.50
C GLY A 70 26.91 23.81 19.33
N ARG A 71 25.93 23.15 18.71
CA ARG A 71 24.93 22.31 19.38
C ARG A 71 25.19 20.82 19.17
N LYS A 72 24.42 19.98 19.86
CA LYS A 72 24.45 18.52 19.70
C LYS A 72 23.31 18.08 18.83
N VAL A 73 23.62 17.39 17.75
CA VAL A 73 22.67 16.74 16.85
C VAL A 73 22.76 15.24 17.02
N HIS A 74 21.63 14.59 17.27
CA HIS A 74 21.54 13.13 17.34
C HIS A 74 20.54 12.60 16.31
N THR A 75 20.97 11.59 15.56
CA THR A 75 20.21 10.95 14.48
C THR A 75 20.02 9.46 14.79
N VAL A 76 19.26 8.74 13.98
CA VAL A 76 19.04 7.30 14.18
C VAL A 76 20.35 6.50 14.12
N GLU A 77 21.31 6.95 13.32
CA GLU A 77 22.63 6.34 13.21
C GLU A 77 23.42 6.39 14.53
N GLY A 78 23.11 7.35 15.41
CA GLY A 78 23.71 7.49 16.73
C GLY A 78 23.12 6.57 17.80
N LEU A 79 21.97 5.92 17.54
CA LEU A 79 21.32 5.04 18.52
C LEU A 79 22.04 3.69 18.67
N ALA A 80 22.74 3.24 17.62
CA ALA A 80 23.49 1.99 17.63
C ALA A 80 24.99 2.28 17.81
N ASN A 81 25.62 1.72 18.85
CA ASN A 81 27.06 1.82 19.08
C ASN A 81 27.74 0.46 18.83
N GLY A 82 27.71 -0.01 17.58
CA GLY A 82 28.18 -1.34 17.17
C GLY A 82 27.23 -2.51 17.50
N LYS A 83 26.17 -2.25 18.30
CA LYS A 83 25.04 -3.16 18.56
C LYS A 83 23.74 -2.36 18.57
N LEU A 84 22.62 -3.06 18.35
CA LEU A 84 21.29 -2.46 18.46
C LEU A 84 21.03 -1.96 19.89
N SER A 85 20.39 -0.80 20.01
CA SER A 85 19.82 -0.37 21.30
C SER A 85 18.63 -1.26 21.68
N ALA A 86 18.27 -1.29 22.96
CA ALA A 86 17.07 -1.99 23.43
C ALA A 86 15.79 -1.52 22.71
N LEU A 87 15.72 -0.23 22.36
CA LEU A 87 14.60 0.33 21.60
C LEU A 87 14.54 -0.21 20.16
N GLN A 88 15.69 -0.26 19.46
CA GLN A 88 15.76 -0.83 18.11
C GLN A 88 15.41 -2.32 18.11
N ALA A 89 15.92 -3.08 19.08
CA ALA A 89 15.59 -4.50 19.26
C ALA A 89 14.10 -4.71 19.52
N SER A 90 13.51 -3.94 20.45
CA SER A 90 12.08 -4.01 20.76
C SER A 90 11.21 -3.72 19.53
N PHE A 91 11.59 -2.78 18.66
CA PHE A 91 10.89 -2.52 17.40
C PHE A 91 10.89 -3.74 16.46
N LEU A 92 11.99 -4.51 16.42
CA LEU A 92 12.07 -5.74 15.62
C LEU A 92 11.21 -6.86 16.24
N GLU A 93 11.28 -7.04 17.56
CA GLU A 93 10.54 -8.07 18.30
C GLU A 93 9.01 -7.88 18.16
N HIS A 94 8.53 -6.64 18.22
CA HIS A 94 7.10 -6.33 18.10
C HIS A 94 6.61 -6.21 16.64
N GLY A 95 7.52 -6.19 15.66
CA GLY A 95 7.15 -5.94 14.26
C GLY A 95 6.68 -4.50 14.01
N ALA A 96 7.23 -3.53 14.76
CA ALA A 96 6.86 -2.11 14.69
C ALA A 96 7.40 -1.38 13.44
N ALA A 97 8.19 -2.07 12.60
CA ALA A 97 8.68 -1.56 11.33
C ALA A 97 8.16 -2.39 10.15
N GLN A 98 7.34 -1.76 9.29
CA GLN A 98 6.90 -2.34 8.00
C GLN A 98 7.77 -1.82 6.85
N CYS A 99 7.37 -0.73 6.18
CA CYS A 99 8.18 -0.14 5.11
C CYS A 99 9.49 0.49 5.64
N GLY A 100 9.47 1.00 6.87
CA GLY A 100 10.65 1.50 7.58
C GLY A 100 10.94 2.99 7.41
N ILE A 101 10.26 3.71 6.50
CA ILE A 101 10.60 5.12 6.20
C ILE A 101 10.37 6.08 7.39
N CYS A 102 9.34 5.86 8.20
CA CYS A 102 9.07 6.65 9.40
C CYS A 102 9.84 6.16 10.63
N THR A 103 10.42 4.95 10.57
CA THR A 103 11.01 4.27 11.73
C THR A 103 12.15 5.06 12.36
N PRO A 104 13.08 5.68 11.60
CA PRO A 104 14.11 6.56 12.16
C PRO A 104 13.55 7.69 13.05
N GLY A 105 12.59 8.47 12.54
CA GLY A 105 12.00 9.57 13.30
C GLY A 105 11.29 9.09 14.57
N LEU A 106 10.56 7.97 14.48
CA LEU A 106 9.90 7.34 15.63
C LEU A 106 10.90 6.91 16.71
N LEU A 107 11.99 6.25 16.31
CA LEU A 107 13.03 5.78 17.24
C LEU A 107 13.72 6.95 17.94
N VAL A 108 14.05 8.01 17.20
CA VAL A 108 14.72 9.19 17.75
C VAL A 108 13.82 9.92 18.76
N ALA A 109 12.55 10.14 18.43
CA ALA A 109 11.61 10.76 19.36
C ALA A 109 11.33 9.88 20.59
N ALA A 110 11.20 8.56 20.40
CA ALA A 110 11.02 7.63 21.51
C ALA A 110 12.24 7.56 22.42
N ALA A 111 13.46 7.67 21.88
CA ALA A 111 14.68 7.75 22.68
C ALA A 111 14.64 8.99 23.61
N ALA A 112 14.28 10.17 23.09
CA ALA A 112 14.14 11.37 23.91
C ALA A 112 13.08 11.25 25.02
N LEU A 113 11.98 10.53 24.76
CA LEU A 113 10.99 10.20 25.80
C LEU A 113 11.59 9.28 26.87
N LEU A 114 12.27 8.21 26.47
CA LEU A 114 12.81 7.20 27.37
C LEU A 114 13.99 7.71 28.20
N ASP A 115 14.78 8.66 27.67
CA ASP A 115 15.81 9.39 28.43
C ASP A 115 15.21 10.17 29.61
N LYS A 116 13.99 10.71 29.43
CA LYS A 116 13.27 11.47 30.46
C LYS A 116 12.47 10.55 31.39
N ASN A 117 11.83 9.53 30.84
CA ASN A 117 11.01 8.56 31.57
C ASN A 117 11.21 7.14 30.99
N PRO A 118 12.02 6.30 31.65
CA PRO A 118 12.26 4.93 31.21
C PRO A 118 11.04 4.00 31.28
N GLN A 119 9.94 4.39 31.94
CA GLN A 119 8.70 3.60 32.00
C GLN A 119 7.48 4.46 31.65
N PRO A 120 7.36 4.91 30.38
CA PRO A 120 6.28 5.79 29.98
C PRO A 120 4.95 5.04 29.92
N ARG A 121 3.87 5.76 30.24
CA ARG A 121 2.50 5.30 29.99
C ARG A 121 2.18 5.41 28.51
N GLU A 122 1.19 4.64 28.05
CA GLU A 122 0.72 4.69 26.65
C GLU A 122 0.42 6.13 26.18
N THR A 123 -0.24 6.95 27.01
CA THR A 123 -0.56 8.34 26.67
C THR A 123 0.69 9.20 26.46
N GLU A 124 1.74 8.97 27.24
CA GLU A 124 3.01 9.71 27.13
C GLU A 124 3.76 9.31 25.84
N VAL A 125 3.66 8.04 25.44
CA VAL A 125 4.16 7.58 24.14
C VAL A 125 3.37 8.21 22.99
N GLN A 126 2.04 8.25 23.09
CA GLN A 126 1.18 8.89 22.08
C GLN A 126 1.50 10.37 21.93
N ASP A 127 1.66 11.10 23.03
CA ASP A 127 1.99 12.52 23.03
C ASP A 127 3.39 12.77 22.42
N ALA A 128 4.39 11.98 22.81
CA ALA A 128 5.77 12.15 22.31
C ALA A 128 5.90 11.84 20.81
N LEU A 129 5.09 10.91 20.29
CA LEU A 129 5.14 10.48 18.89
C LEU A 129 4.06 11.12 18.02
N GLY A 130 3.22 11.99 18.59
CA GLY A 130 2.05 12.58 17.93
C GLY A 130 2.34 13.31 16.63
N GLY A 131 3.54 13.91 16.52
CA GLY A 131 4.00 14.62 15.31
C GLY A 131 4.62 13.73 14.23
N ILE A 132 4.58 12.39 14.37
CA ILE A 132 5.24 11.46 13.44
C ILE A 132 4.21 10.53 12.81
N LEU A 133 4.01 10.68 11.49
CA LEU A 133 3.02 9.93 10.75
C LEU A 133 3.54 8.53 10.37
N CYS A 134 2.70 7.51 10.54
CA CYS A 134 2.95 6.16 10.07
C CYS A 134 1.73 5.64 9.30
N ARG A 135 1.92 5.37 8.00
CA ARG A 135 0.84 4.91 7.12
C ARG A 135 0.68 3.37 7.09
N CYS A 136 1.58 2.63 7.73
CA CYS A 136 1.70 1.18 7.56
C CYS A 136 1.21 0.36 8.76
N THR A 137 1.53 0.78 9.98
CA THR A 137 1.43 -0.12 11.16
C THR A 137 0.16 0.04 11.98
N GLY A 138 -0.57 1.15 11.84
CA GLY A 138 -1.67 1.47 12.75
C GLY A 138 -1.21 1.76 14.19
N TYR A 139 0.06 2.10 14.39
CA TYR A 139 0.68 2.59 15.64
C TYR A 139 0.70 1.66 16.87
N ARG A 140 -0.21 0.68 17.00
CA ARG A 140 -0.31 -0.17 18.20
C ARG A 140 0.99 -0.90 18.54
N LYS A 141 1.62 -1.52 17.54
CA LYS A 141 2.92 -2.20 17.71
C LYS A 141 4.07 -1.22 18.00
N ILE A 142 3.99 0.02 17.53
CA ILE A 142 4.97 1.08 17.85
C ILE A 142 4.87 1.45 19.33
N ILE A 143 3.65 1.70 19.82
CA ILE A 143 3.38 2.00 21.24
C ILE A 143 3.89 0.86 22.12
N ALA A 144 3.54 -0.39 21.78
CA ALA A 144 3.98 -1.57 22.50
C ALA A 144 5.52 -1.70 22.52
N ALA A 145 6.18 -1.44 21.38
CA ALA A 145 7.65 -1.50 21.30
C ALA A 145 8.33 -0.46 22.19
N VAL A 146 7.84 0.78 22.22
CA VAL A 146 8.41 1.84 23.09
C VAL A 146 8.25 1.50 24.56
N MET A 147 7.04 1.11 24.98
CA MET A 147 6.79 0.71 26.38
C MET A 147 7.60 -0.54 26.76
N GLY A 148 7.72 -1.52 25.85
CA GLY A 148 8.47 -2.75 26.06
C GLY A 148 9.99 -2.54 26.16
N ALA A 149 10.53 -1.53 25.48
CA ALA A 149 11.94 -1.18 25.57
C ALA A 149 12.33 -0.56 26.92
N GLY A 150 11.37 0.06 27.61
CA GLY A 150 11.61 0.91 28.77
C GLY A 150 12.40 0.25 29.90
N THR A 151 12.11 -1.02 30.21
CA THR A 151 12.82 -1.77 31.26
C THR A 151 14.28 -2.07 30.94
N ALA A 152 14.65 -2.07 29.67
CA ALA A 152 16.02 -2.32 29.18
C ALA A 152 16.67 -1.07 28.56
N TYR A 153 16.00 0.08 28.61
CA TYR A 153 16.48 1.31 27.99
C TYR A 153 17.76 1.82 28.64
N GLY A 154 18.70 2.33 27.83
CA GLY A 154 20.05 2.70 28.28
C GLY A 154 21.05 1.54 28.37
N HIS A 155 20.61 0.29 28.16
CA HIS A 155 21.49 -0.87 28.05
C HIS A 155 21.65 -1.30 26.58
N ALA A 156 22.89 -1.61 26.18
CA ALA A 156 23.12 -2.30 24.91
C ALA A 156 22.58 -3.72 25.04
N GLN A 157 21.78 -4.18 24.08
CA GLN A 157 21.33 -5.57 24.10
C GLN A 157 22.53 -6.50 23.90
N SER A 158 22.65 -7.53 24.74
CA SER A 158 23.72 -8.51 24.61
C SER A 158 23.54 -9.36 23.34
N GLU A 159 22.29 -9.81 23.09
CA GLU A 159 21.85 -10.63 21.95
C GLU A 159 20.37 -10.34 21.59
N LEU A 160 20.08 -10.24 20.29
CA LEU A 160 18.73 -10.08 19.74
C LEU A 160 18.07 -11.46 19.58
N ASP A 161 16.88 -11.67 20.16
CA ASP A 161 16.09 -12.87 19.86
C ASP A 161 15.47 -12.75 18.46
N ALA A 162 16.18 -13.25 17.47
CA ALA A 162 15.71 -13.29 16.09
C ALA A 162 14.52 -14.26 15.89
N ARG A 163 14.15 -15.05 16.92
CA ARG A 163 13.11 -16.08 16.90
C ARG A 163 13.25 -17.01 15.70
N VAL A 164 14.49 -17.41 15.41
CA VAL A 164 14.83 -18.25 14.26
C VAL A 164 14.22 -19.64 14.47
N PRO A 165 13.30 -20.07 13.60
CA PRO A 165 12.67 -21.37 13.75
C PRO A 165 13.62 -22.50 13.30
N PRO A 166 13.50 -23.70 13.90
CA PRO A 166 14.13 -24.90 13.37
C PRO A 166 13.72 -25.18 11.92
N ALA A 167 14.54 -25.95 11.18
CA ALA A 167 14.23 -26.35 9.81
C ALA A 167 12.87 -27.08 9.73
N GLY A 168 12.02 -26.70 8.79
CA GLY A 168 10.66 -27.26 8.62
C GLY A 168 9.59 -26.65 9.53
N HIS A 169 9.94 -25.62 10.31
CA HIS A 169 9.02 -24.91 11.22
C HIS A 169 9.00 -23.39 10.99
N ALA A 170 9.40 -22.93 9.81
CA ALA A 170 9.40 -21.51 9.48
C ALA A 170 7.98 -20.97 9.28
N VAL A 171 7.09 -21.70 8.62
CA VAL A 171 5.67 -21.33 8.43
C VAL A 171 4.94 -21.41 9.77
N GLY A 172 4.28 -20.32 10.16
CA GLY A 172 3.59 -20.19 11.45
C GLY A 172 4.47 -19.62 12.57
N ALA A 173 5.79 -19.56 12.37
CA ALA A 173 6.69 -18.85 13.28
C ALA A 173 6.67 -17.33 13.02
N SER A 174 7.16 -16.57 13.99
CA SER A 174 7.30 -15.11 13.89
C SER A 174 8.76 -14.67 14.03
N PRO A 175 9.69 -15.13 13.17
CA PRO A 175 11.03 -14.56 13.16
C PRO A 175 10.96 -13.06 12.93
N ILE A 176 11.97 -12.33 13.41
CA ILE A 176 12.12 -10.92 13.01
C ILE A 176 12.22 -10.83 11.49
N ARG A 177 11.83 -9.69 10.92
CA ARG A 177 11.90 -9.48 9.48
C ARG A 177 13.34 -9.59 8.99
N LEU A 178 13.53 -10.27 7.86
CA LEU A 178 14.85 -10.41 7.22
C LEU A 178 15.43 -9.07 6.76
N ASP A 179 14.57 -8.09 6.50
CA ASP A 179 14.92 -6.71 6.14
C ASP A 179 14.75 -5.71 7.31
N GLY A 180 14.56 -6.21 8.54
CA GLY A 180 14.21 -5.37 9.69
C GLY A 180 15.37 -4.52 10.23
N VAL A 181 16.58 -5.11 10.33
CA VAL A 181 17.74 -4.45 10.96
C VAL A 181 18.12 -3.15 10.23
N ALA A 182 18.16 -3.18 8.89
CA ALA A 182 18.48 -1.98 8.11
C ALA A 182 17.48 -0.83 8.35
N LYS A 183 16.20 -1.15 8.57
CA LYS A 183 15.14 -0.16 8.82
C LYS A 183 15.27 0.51 10.18
N VAL A 184 15.56 -0.25 11.24
CA VAL A 184 15.71 0.31 12.60
C VAL A 184 17.04 1.03 12.81
N CYS A 185 18.05 0.74 11.99
CA CYS A 185 19.34 1.45 12.00
C CYS A 185 19.37 2.68 11.07
N GLY A 186 18.32 2.94 10.29
CA GLY A 186 18.33 4.00 9.27
C GLY A 186 19.21 3.70 8.04
N ALA A 187 19.72 2.48 7.92
CA ALA A 187 20.61 2.05 6.84
C ALA A 187 19.87 1.61 5.56
N GLU A 188 18.56 1.30 5.67
CA GLU A 188 17.73 0.95 4.51
C GLU A 188 17.65 2.11 3.50
N LYS A 189 17.80 1.76 2.21
CA LYS A 189 17.96 2.73 1.11
C LYS A 189 16.68 2.88 0.29
N PHE A 190 16.09 4.06 0.37
CA PHE A 190 14.91 4.50 -0.38
C PHE A 190 15.29 5.26 -1.65
N GLY A 191 14.32 5.59 -2.50
CA GLY A 191 14.57 6.19 -3.82
C GLY A 191 15.42 7.46 -3.79
N GLY A 192 15.25 8.27 -2.74
CA GLY A 192 15.98 9.54 -2.54
C GLY A 192 17.29 9.43 -1.75
N ASP A 193 17.76 8.22 -1.42
CA ASP A 193 18.94 8.02 -0.54
C ASP A 193 20.24 7.68 -1.27
N SER A 194 20.22 7.47 -2.59
CA SER A 194 21.36 6.88 -3.32
C SER A 194 21.60 7.48 -4.71
N PHE A 195 21.33 8.78 -4.87
CA PHE A 195 21.62 9.48 -6.13
C PHE A 195 23.14 9.44 -6.44
N PRO A 196 23.53 9.07 -7.68
CA PRO A 196 24.94 9.08 -8.10
C PRO A 196 25.56 10.48 -8.01
N ALA A 197 26.86 10.53 -7.73
CA ALA A 197 27.62 11.76 -7.85
C ALA A 197 27.59 12.27 -9.30
N GLY A 198 27.38 13.57 -9.49
CA GLY A 198 27.30 14.21 -10.81
C GLY A 198 25.99 13.97 -11.57
N ALA A 199 25.01 13.32 -10.96
CA ALA A 199 23.67 13.19 -11.54
C ALA A 199 23.01 14.56 -11.74
N LEU A 200 22.42 14.78 -12.91
CA LEU A 200 21.59 15.93 -13.20
C LEU A 200 20.33 15.88 -12.35
N SER A 201 19.98 17.01 -11.73
CA SER A 201 18.67 17.16 -11.11
C SER A 201 17.65 17.38 -12.21
N VAL A 202 16.59 16.58 -12.20
CA VAL A 202 15.44 16.75 -13.11
C VAL A 202 14.34 17.50 -12.35
N LEU A 203 13.72 18.46 -13.01
CA LEU A 203 12.52 19.16 -12.55
C LEU A 203 11.42 18.97 -13.58
N VAL A 204 10.19 18.69 -13.14
CA VAL A 204 9.04 18.50 -14.02
C VAL A 204 8.21 19.78 -14.06
N VAL A 205 8.07 20.37 -15.25
CA VAL A 205 7.13 21.47 -15.47
C VAL A 205 5.73 20.88 -15.62
N ARG A 206 4.78 21.35 -14.81
CA ARG A 206 3.43 20.78 -14.71
C ARG A 206 2.34 21.81 -15.00
N SER A 207 1.21 21.35 -15.53
CA SER A 207 0.03 22.19 -15.77
C SER A 207 -0.56 22.70 -14.45
N PRO A 208 -0.80 24.01 -14.30
CA PRO A 208 -1.53 24.56 -13.16
C PRO A 208 -3.06 24.48 -13.33
N HIS A 209 -3.56 24.11 -14.52
CA HIS A 209 -4.99 24.12 -14.87
C HIS A 209 -5.57 22.70 -14.99
N HIS A 210 -6.86 22.56 -14.69
CA HIS A 210 -7.60 21.31 -14.89
C HIS A 210 -7.76 20.92 -16.37
N HIS A 211 -7.82 21.88 -17.27
CA HIS A 211 -7.82 21.64 -18.71
C HIS A 211 -7.27 22.89 -19.40
N ALA A 212 -6.21 22.75 -20.19
CA ALA A 212 -5.64 23.88 -20.91
C ALA A 212 -4.86 23.45 -22.15
N ARG A 213 -4.89 24.28 -23.20
CA ARG A 213 -3.87 24.24 -24.25
C ARG A 213 -2.61 24.95 -23.78
N PHE A 214 -1.47 24.53 -24.30
CA PHE A 214 -0.21 25.22 -24.04
C PHE A 214 0.72 25.21 -25.24
N SER A 215 1.65 26.18 -25.25
CA SER A 215 2.75 26.26 -26.20
C SER A 215 4.00 26.78 -25.51
N PHE A 216 5.16 26.38 -26.00
CA PHE A 216 6.45 26.87 -25.52
C PHE A 216 6.96 28.02 -26.39
N GLY A 217 7.65 28.97 -25.76
CA GLY A 217 8.44 30.00 -26.44
C GLY A 217 9.84 29.48 -26.78
N ASP A 218 10.83 30.36 -26.70
CA ASP A 218 12.23 30.02 -27.01
C ASP A 218 12.90 29.29 -25.82
N LEU A 219 12.98 27.96 -25.92
CA LEU A 219 13.59 27.11 -24.90
C LEU A 219 15.11 27.19 -24.90
N ASP A 220 15.75 27.37 -26.06
CA ASP A 220 17.20 27.50 -26.17
C ASP A 220 17.68 28.79 -25.50
N ALA A 221 16.95 29.90 -25.72
CA ALA A 221 17.21 31.16 -25.03
C ALA A 221 17.02 31.02 -23.50
N TYR A 222 16.01 30.26 -23.06
CA TYR A 222 15.82 29.97 -21.63
C TYR A 222 17.00 29.19 -21.05
N VAL A 223 17.49 28.15 -21.72
CA VAL A 223 18.68 27.39 -21.28
C VAL A 223 19.91 28.30 -21.24
N ALA A 224 20.15 29.07 -22.30
CA ALA A 224 21.29 30.00 -22.38
C ALA A 224 21.27 31.08 -21.28
N ALA A 225 20.07 31.50 -20.84
CA ALA A 225 19.90 32.49 -19.78
C ALA A 225 20.08 31.94 -18.35
N ASN A 226 20.11 30.62 -18.16
CA ASN A 226 20.19 29.98 -16.84
C ASN A 226 21.44 29.07 -16.74
N PRO A 227 22.61 29.62 -16.35
CA PRO A 227 23.84 28.86 -16.21
C PRO A 227 23.68 27.63 -15.30
N GLY A 228 24.16 26.49 -15.76
CA GLY A 228 24.06 25.20 -15.05
C GLY A 228 22.82 24.38 -15.43
N ILE A 229 21.85 24.96 -16.15
CA ILE A 229 20.84 24.17 -16.87
C ILE A 229 21.49 23.57 -18.11
N VAL A 230 21.32 22.26 -18.28
CA VAL A 230 21.88 21.50 -19.40
C VAL A 230 20.92 21.54 -20.58
N ASP A 231 19.63 21.26 -20.34
CA ASP A 231 18.62 21.22 -21.42
C ASP A 231 17.18 21.25 -20.89
N VAL A 232 16.23 21.49 -21.80
CA VAL A 232 14.79 21.33 -21.58
C VAL A 232 14.24 20.28 -22.55
N PHE A 233 13.57 19.26 -22.01
CA PHE A 233 12.97 18.18 -22.80
C PHE A 233 11.45 18.29 -22.84
N THR A 234 10.87 18.05 -24.01
CA THR A 234 9.42 18.09 -24.26
C THR A 234 8.93 16.76 -24.85
N ALA A 235 7.64 16.67 -25.16
CA ALA A 235 7.10 15.51 -25.88
C ALA A 235 7.81 15.23 -27.23
N ALA A 236 8.42 16.24 -27.87
CA ALA A 236 9.16 16.08 -29.12
C ALA A 236 10.47 15.30 -28.96
N ASP A 237 11.02 15.26 -27.75
CA ASP A 237 12.29 14.57 -27.46
C ASP A 237 12.11 13.07 -27.23
N ILE A 238 10.87 12.63 -26.99
CA ILE A 238 10.51 11.24 -26.74
C ILE A 238 10.69 10.44 -28.04
N PRO A 239 11.67 9.52 -28.11
CA PRO A 239 11.97 8.80 -29.35
C PRO A 239 11.01 7.63 -29.65
N GLY A 240 10.27 7.14 -28.64
CA GLY A 240 9.31 6.05 -28.77
C GLY A 240 7.86 6.53 -28.83
N LYS A 241 6.95 5.74 -28.28
CA LYS A 241 5.52 6.08 -28.22
C LYS A 241 5.21 6.83 -26.92
N ASN A 242 4.93 8.13 -27.02
CA ASN A 242 4.52 8.97 -25.89
C ASN A 242 3.11 8.65 -25.36
N CYS A 243 2.93 7.43 -24.85
CA CYS A 243 1.70 6.93 -24.27
C CYS A 243 2.01 5.69 -23.45
N PHE A 244 1.59 5.66 -22.19
CA PHE A 244 1.70 4.52 -21.30
C PHE A 244 0.34 4.18 -20.66
N GLY A 245 0.27 3.00 -20.04
CA GLY A 245 -0.90 2.60 -19.25
C GLY A 245 -0.78 1.18 -18.71
N VAL A 246 -1.40 0.95 -17.56
CA VAL A 246 -1.32 -0.32 -16.82
C VAL A 246 -2.10 -1.49 -17.45
N ILE A 247 -3.03 -1.18 -18.37
CA ILE A 247 -3.82 -2.15 -19.14
C ILE A 247 -3.69 -1.78 -20.62
N PRO A 248 -2.92 -2.53 -21.44
CA PRO A 248 -2.50 -2.07 -22.77
C PRO A 248 -3.65 -1.64 -23.70
N PRO A 249 -4.80 -2.34 -23.77
CA PRO A 249 -5.95 -1.87 -24.57
C PRO A 249 -6.54 -0.52 -24.16
N PHE A 250 -6.30 -0.05 -22.93
CA PHE A 250 -6.81 1.21 -22.40
C PHE A 250 -5.72 2.27 -22.19
N ALA A 251 -4.47 2.01 -22.59
CA ALA A 251 -3.37 2.94 -22.41
C ALA A 251 -3.64 4.26 -23.15
N ASP A 252 -3.63 5.37 -22.41
CA ASP A 252 -4.06 6.69 -22.90
C ASP A 252 -3.29 7.87 -22.31
N GLN A 253 -2.32 7.63 -21.41
CA GLN A 253 -1.62 8.69 -20.70
C GLN A 253 -0.26 9.00 -21.34
N PRO A 254 0.04 10.26 -21.71
CA PRO A 254 1.36 10.64 -22.20
C PRO A 254 2.38 10.72 -21.06
N ALA A 255 3.67 10.48 -21.35
CA ALA A 255 4.77 10.74 -20.40
C ALA A 255 5.01 12.26 -20.25
N LEU A 256 4.93 13.00 -21.36
CA LEU A 256 4.88 14.46 -21.39
C LEU A 256 3.72 14.86 -22.30
N ALA A 257 2.78 15.67 -21.82
CA ALA A 257 1.67 16.14 -22.63
C ALA A 257 2.15 16.91 -23.87
N GLN A 258 1.36 16.91 -24.93
CA GLN A 258 1.67 17.61 -26.17
C GLN A 258 0.51 18.56 -26.53
N GLY A 259 0.75 19.86 -26.45
CA GLY A 259 -0.17 20.92 -26.86
C GLY A 259 -1.42 21.12 -25.97
N SER A 260 -1.82 20.13 -25.18
CA SER A 260 -2.94 20.23 -24.24
C SER A 260 -2.72 19.36 -23.01
N ALA A 261 -3.02 19.91 -21.83
CA ALA A 261 -3.08 19.23 -20.55
C ALA A 261 -4.54 18.99 -20.15
N ARG A 262 -4.86 17.78 -19.68
CA ARG A 262 -6.20 17.28 -19.31
C ARG A 262 -6.46 17.27 -17.81
N PHE A 263 -5.45 17.51 -16.97
CA PHE A 263 -5.61 17.69 -15.52
C PHE A 263 -4.53 18.61 -14.92
N ARG A 264 -4.84 19.14 -13.72
CA ARG A 264 -3.91 19.93 -12.92
C ARG A 264 -2.81 19.02 -12.37
N GLY A 265 -1.56 19.27 -12.74
CA GLY A 265 -0.41 18.43 -12.39
C GLY A 265 0.22 17.65 -13.52
N GLU A 266 -0.39 17.68 -14.70
CA GLU A 266 0.12 16.96 -15.87
C GLU A 266 1.50 17.47 -16.29
N ALA A 267 2.45 16.56 -16.50
CA ALA A 267 3.80 16.89 -16.92
C ALA A 267 3.80 17.37 -18.38
N VAL A 268 4.43 18.51 -18.66
CA VAL A 268 4.51 19.10 -20.01
C VAL A 268 5.93 19.24 -20.54
N ALA A 269 6.91 19.42 -19.65
CA ALA A 269 8.33 19.49 -19.98
C ALA A 269 9.20 19.07 -18.79
N LEU A 270 10.47 18.77 -19.05
CA LEU A 270 11.50 18.49 -18.07
C LEU A 270 12.61 19.54 -18.18
N ILE A 271 13.12 20.01 -17.06
CA ILE A 271 14.35 20.82 -17.00
C ILE A 271 15.41 19.95 -16.34
N ALA A 272 16.58 19.79 -16.97
CA ALA A 272 17.70 19.05 -16.40
C ALA A 272 18.91 19.96 -16.22
N GLY A 273 19.55 19.91 -15.06
CA GLY A 273 20.71 20.75 -14.77
C GLY A 273 21.48 20.34 -13.52
N GLU A 274 22.53 21.08 -13.22
CA GLU A 274 23.26 20.95 -11.97
C GLU A 274 22.33 21.22 -10.78
N ARG A 275 22.47 20.47 -9.69
CA ARG A 275 21.55 20.51 -8.54
C ARG A 275 21.32 21.92 -8.00
N ALA A 276 22.38 22.72 -7.85
CA ALA A 276 22.27 24.09 -7.37
C ALA A 276 21.52 25.00 -8.36
N ALA A 277 21.77 24.84 -9.66
CA ALA A 277 21.10 25.63 -10.69
C ALA A 277 19.59 25.33 -10.72
N VAL A 278 19.20 24.06 -10.65
CA VAL A 278 17.78 23.65 -10.64
C VAL A 278 17.07 24.12 -9.36
N ALA A 279 17.74 24.08 -8.21
CA ALA A 279 17.16 24.52 -6.94
C ALA A 279 16.86 26.03 -6.90
N ASP A 280 17.62 26.84 -7.65
CA ASP A 280 17.48 28.30 -7.70
C ASP A 280 16.61 28.80 -8.88
N LEU A 281 15.98 27.90 -9.65
CA LEU A 281 15.17 28.27 -10.82
C LEU A 281 13.90 29.03 -10.44
N ASP A 282 13.65 30.11 -11.17
CA ASP A 282 12.38 30.84 -11.15
C ASP A 282 11.47 30.35 -12.28
N LEU A 283 10.60 29.39 -11.95
CA LEU A 283 9.67 28.78 -12.93
C LEU A 283 8.65 29.77 -13.51
N THR A 284 8.46 30.96 -12.93
CA THR A 284 7.58 31.98 -13.51
C THR A 284 8.12 32.55 -14.83
N LYS A 285 9.42 32.37 -15.07
CA LYS A 285 10.11 32.76 -16.31
C LYS A 285 10.20 31.63 -17.33
N PHE A 286 9.77 30.42 -16.98
CA PHE A 286 9.75 29.32 -17.95
C PHE A 286 8.81 29.70 -19.10
N PRO A 287 9.26 29.62 -20.37
CA PRO A 287 8.53 30.20 -21.51
C PRO A 287 7.38 29.28 -21.93
N VAL A 288 6.33 29.21 -21.12
CA VAL A 288 5.09 28.46 -21.41
C VAL A 288 3.90 29.43 -21.39
N THR A 289 3.07 29.36 -22.43
CA THR A 289 1.81 30.11 -22.52
C THR A 289 0.64 29.15 -22.37
N TRP A 290 -0.26 29.44 -21.44
CA TRP A 290 -1.46 28.64 -21.16
C TRP A 290 -2.72 29.28 -21.75
N THR A 291 -3.64 28.47 -22.24
CA THR A 291 -5.01 28.86 -22.59
C THR A 291 -5.96 27.89 -21.90
N GLU A 292 -6.58 28.34 -20.80
CA GLU A 292 -7.53 27.53 -20.05
C GLU A 292 -8.75 27.17 -20.89
N LEU A 293 -9.23 25.94 -20.73
CA LEU A 293 -10.38 25.37 -21.41
C LEU A 293 -11.46 24.95 -20.39
N PRO A 294 -12.73 24.82 -20.83
CA PRO A 294 -13.78 24.26 -19.97
C PRO A 294 -13.38 22.88 -19.44
N HIS A 295 -13.71 22.57 -18.19
CA HIS A 295 -13.39 21.30 -17.54
C HIS A 295 -14.61 20.75 -16.78
N VAL A 296 -14.62 19.42 -16.58
CA VAL A 296 -15.64 18.71 -15.77
C VAL A 296 -14.94 17.90 -14.69
N LEU A 297 -15.41 17.94 -13.44
CA LEU A 297 -14.75 17.25 -12.31
C LEU A 297 -15.59 16.12 -11.73
N GLN A 298 -16.89 16.08 -12.01
CA GLN A 298 -17.80 15.04 -11.54
C GLN A 298 -18.27 14.14 -12.70
N PRO A 299 -18.48 12.82 -12.46
CA PRO A 299 -19.02 11.91 -13.47
C PRO A 299 -20.34 12.40 -14.09
N GLY A 300 -21.26 12.92 -13.26
CA GLY A 300 -22.54 13.45 -13.74
C GLY A 300 -22.41 14.63 -14.69
N GLU A 301 -21.40 15.50 -14.49
CA GLU A 301 -21.08 16.61 -15.40
C GLU A 301 -20.49 16.07 -16.71
N ALA A 302 -19.59 15.10 -16.63
CA ALA A 302 -18.92 14.50 -17.79
C ALA A 302 -19.87 13.69 -18.68
N GLN A 303 -20.97 13.18 -18.12
CA GLN A 303 -21.98 12.41 -18.84
C GLN A 303 -23.20 13.25 -19.27
N ALA A 304 -23.25 14.54 -18.91
CA ALA A 304 -24.34 15.42 -19.27
C ALA A 304 -24.48 15.61 -20.79
N GLU A 305 -25.69 15.89 -21.25
CA GLU A 305 -25.92 16.20 -22.66
C GLU A 305 -25.14 17.45 -23.08
N GLY A 306 -24.38 17.37 -24.18
CA GLY A 306 -23.52 18.45 -24.65
C GLY A 306 -22.18 18.58 -23.93
N ALA A 307 -21.86 17.72 -22.96
CA ALA A 307 -20.52 17.67 -22.37
C ALA A 307 -19.47 17.35 -23.44
N PHE A 308 -18.32 18.04 -23.39
CA PHE A 308 -17.23 17.77 -24.32
C PHE A 308 -16.56 16.43 -24.00
N CYS A 309 -16.00 15.78 -25.03
CA CYS A 309 -15.24 14.54 -24.85
C CYS A 309 -13.80 14.88 -24.43
N ILE A 310 -13.33 14.30 -23.33
CA ILE A 310 -11.95 14.46 -22.83
C ILE A 310 -10.97 13.66 -23.70
N HIS A 311 -11.43 12.52 -24.22
CA HIS A 311 -10.73 11.66 -25.15
C HIS A 311 -11.62 11.42 -26.37
N ASP A 312 -11.04 11.52 -27.56
CA ASP A 312 -11.76 11.27 -28.81
C ASP A 312 -12.32 9.83 -28.84
N GLY A 313 -13.58 9.69 -29.28
CA GLY A 313 -14.26 8.39 -29.38
C GLY A 313 -14.73 7.79 -28.05
N ARG A 314 -14.66 8.53 -26.93
CA ARG A 314 -15.25 8.12 -25.64
C ARG A 314 -16.58 8.83 -25.39
N ASP A 315 -17.64 8.34 -26.01
CA ASP A 315 -19.00 8.87 -25.86
C ASP A 315 -19.38 8.99 -24.37
N LYS A 316 -19.92 10.15 -23.99
CA LYS A 316 -20.28 10.49 -22.60
C LYS A 316 -19.13 10.30 -21.61
N ASN A 317 -17.88 10.40 -22.07
CA ASN A 317 -16.68 10.20 -21.26
C ASN A 317 -16.62 8.83 -20.55
N LEU A 318 -17.34 7.83 -21.04
CA LEU A 318 -17.30 6.46 -20.51
C LEU A 318 -16.01 5.77 -20.95
N LEU A 319 -15.16 5.37 -20.00
CA LEU A 319 -13.99 4.55 -20.29
C LEU A 319 -14.40 3.11 -20.61
N THR A 320 -15.14 2.51 -19.68
CA THR A 320 -15.59 1.11 -19.74
C THR A 320 -16.60 0.84 -18.63
N ALA A 321 -17.33 -0.27 -18.77
CA ALA A 321 -18.30 -0.76 -17.80
C ALA A 321 -18.09 -2.26 -17.55
N GLY A 322 -18.30 -2.69 -16.30
CA GLY A 322 -18.39 -4.08 -15.92
C GLY A 322 -19.81 -4.44 -15.49
N PHE A 323 -20.18 -5.71 -15.67
CA PHE A 323 -21.53 -6.21 -15.44
C PHE A 323 -21.54 -7.64 -14.89
N VAL A 324 -22.41 -7.92 -13.93
CA VAL A 324 -22.71 -9.27 -13.44
C VAL A 324 -24.22 -9.38 -13.23
N GLU A 325 -24.85 -10.40 -13.82
CA GLU A 325 -26.27 -10.72 -13.61
C GLU A 325 -26.51 -12.22 -13.43
N ARG A 326 -27.31 -12.55 -12.41
CA ARG A 326 -27.73 -13.92 -12.07
C ARG A 326 -29.18 -13.92 -11.62
N GLY A 327 -29.95 -14.93 -12.05
CA GLY A 327 -31.35 -15.11 -11.61
C GLY A 327 -32.30 -14.05 -12.17
N ASN A 328 -33.36 -13.72 -11.43
CA ASN A 328 -34.34 -12.68 -11.75
C ASN A 328 -34.38 -11.63 -10.63
N PRO A 329 -33.43 -10.66 -10.60
CA PRO A 329 -33.33 -9.67 -9.53
C PRO A 329 -34.58 -8.79 -9.42
N ASP A 330 -35.17 -8.37 -10.53
CA ASP A 330 -36.37 -7.52 -10.51
C ASP A 330 -37.56 -8.22 -9.85
N GLY A 331 -37.81 -9.50 -10.21
CA GLY A 331 -38.85 -10.31 -9.57
C GLY A 331 -38.59 -10.54 -8.08
N ALA A 332 -37.34 -10.87 -7.72
CA ALA A 332 -36.97 -11.12 -6.33
C ALA A 332 -37.13 -9.88 -5.43
N ILE A 333 -36.84 -8.68 -5.95
CA ILE A 333 -37.07 -7.42 -5.23
C ILE A 333 -38.57 -7.14 -5.09
N ALA A 334 -39.38 -7.38 -6.14
CA ALA A 334 -40.82 -7.16 -6.09
C ALA A 334 -41.55 -8.10 -5.10
N GLU A 335 -41.05 -9.32 -4.94
CA GLU A 335 -41.62 -10.35 -4.06
C GLU A 335 -41.04 -10.32 -2.63
N ALA A 336 -40.00 -9.52 -2.38
CA ALA A 336 -39.32 -9.46 -1.09
C ALA A 336 -40.27 -8.96 0.02
N ALA A 337 -40.18 -9.57 1.20
CA ALA A 337 -40.94 -9.12 2.37
C ALA A 337 -40.46 -7.76 2.89
N HIS A 338 -39.15 -7.51 2.80
CA HIS A 338 -38.54 -6.23 3.16
C HIS A 338 -37.59 -5.78 2.06
N VAL A 339 -37.70 -4.52 1.66
CA VAL A 339 -36.83 -3.88 0.67
C VAL A 339 -36.22 -2.63 1.27
N VAL A 340 -34.92 -2.44 1.08
CA VAL A 340 -34.20 -1.20 1.40
C VAL A 340 -33.56 -0.66 0.14
N SER A 341 -33.38 0.66 0.06
CA SER A 341 -32.70 1.32 -1.04
C SER A 341 -31.93 2.52 -0.54
N GLY A 342 -30.78 2.81 -1.14
CA GLY A 342 -29.93 3.93 -0.73
C GLY A 342 -29.16 4.54 -1.90
N ALA A 343 -28.54 5.68 -1.61
CA ALA A 343 -27.52 6.32 -2.45
C ALA A 343 -26.37 6.78 -1.54
N ILE A 344 -25.13 6.45 -1.90
CA ILE A 344 -23.93 6.85 -1.16
C ILE A 344 -22.88 7.37 -2.13
N GLU A 345 -22.20 8.44 -1.71
CA GLU A 345 -21.05 9.01 -2.39
C GLU A 345 -19.78 8.90 -1.56
N THR A 346 -18.65 8.63 -2.20
CA THR A 346 -17.32 8.69 -1.58
C THR A 346 -16.44 9.71 -2.28
N SER A 347 -15.58 10.39 -1.53
CA SER A 347 -14.61 11.36 -2.07
C SER A 347 -13.30 10.70 -2.54
N TYR A 348 -12.42 11.48 -3.16
CA TYR A 348 -11.05 11.06 -3.44
C TYR A 348 -10.32 10.78 -2.12
N VAL A 349 -9.53 9.72 -2.10
CA VAL A 349 -8.62 9.40 -0.99
C VAL A 349 -7.20 9.33 -1.56
N GLU A 350 -6.29 10.08 -0.95
CA GLU A 350 -4.85 10.08 -1.23
C GLU A 350 -4.17 8.96 -0.42
N HIS A 351 -3.30 8.20 -1.07
CA HIS A 351 -2.57 7.08 -0.46
C HIS A 351 -1.70 7.55 0.69
N ALA A 352 -1.09 8.73 0.53
CA ALA A 352 -0.27 9.42 1.51
C ALA A 352 0.82 8.54 2.14
N TYR A 353 1.50 7.73 1.31
CA TYR A 353 2.76 7.13 1.72
C TYR A 353 3.77 8.22 2.05
N ILE A 354 4.62 7.95 3.03
CA ILE A 354 5.52 8.96 3.60
C ILE A 354 6.68 9.31 2.64
N GLU A 355 7.16 8.35 1.84
CA GLU A 355 8.19 8.54 0.82
C GLU A 355 7.58 8.92 -0.54
N PRO A 356 7.71 10.16 -1.04
CA PRO A 356 7.33 10.50 -2.41
C PRO A 356 8.05 9.64 -3.47
N GLU A 357 7.63 9.77 -4.71
CA GLU A 357 8.30 9.17 -5.88
C GLU A 357 9.75 9.65 -5.96
N ALA A 358 10.71 8.74 -5.95
CA ALA A 358 12.12 9.09 -6.10
C ALA A 358 12.93 7.99 -6.80
N GLY A 359 13.95 8.40 -7.55
CA GLY A 359 14.89 7.50 -8.19
C GLY A 359 15.88 8.22 -9.11
N PHE A 360 16.74 7.43 -9.74
CA PHE A 360 17.72 7.90 -10.72
C PHE A 360 17.93 6.91 -11.86
N ALA A 361 18.41 7.41 -13.00
CA ALA A 361 18.72 6.64 -14.19
C ALA A 361 20.16 6.90 -14.62
N ALA A 362 20.81 5.89 -15.19
CA ALA A 362 22.13 5.99 -15.79
C ALA A 362 22.27 4.98 -16.95
N MET A 363 23.17 5.26 -17.88
CA MET A 363 23.55 4.31 -18.92
C MET A 363 24.67 3.39 -18.42
N ASP A 364 24.48 2.07 -18.53
CA ASP A 364 25.52 1.04 -18.39
C ASP A 364 25.78 0.42 -19.76
N GLY A 365 26.82 0.92 -20.44
CA GLY A 365 27.02 0.66 -21.86
C GLY A 365 25.83 1.15 -22.68
N ASP A 366 25.11 0.22 -23.30
CA ASP A 366 23.91 0.49 -24.10
C ASP A 366 22.59 0.19 -23.35
N THR A 367 22.66 -0.15 -22.07
CA THR A 367 21.50 -0.48 -21.23
C THR A 367 21.15 0.69 -20.32
N LEU A 368 19.89 1.12 -20.37
CA LEU A 368 19.34 2.11 -19.45
C LEU A 368 19.01 1.43 -18.11
N VAL A 369 19.71 1.81 -17.05
CA VAL A 369 19.48 1.29 -15.69
C VAL A 369 18.76 2.35 -14.88
N ILE A 370 17.58 1.99 -14.34
CA ILE A 370 16.74 2.87 -13.52
C ILE A 370 16.62 2.27 -12.13
N THR A 371 17.05 3.01 -11.12
CA THR A 371 16.92 2.66 -9.71
C THR A 371 15.87 3.57 -9.05
N ALA A 372 14.72 3.02 -8.67
CA ALA A 372 13.58 3.82 -8.20
C ALA A 372 12.64 3.05 -7.27
N CYS A 373 11.84 3.76 -6.48
CA CYS A 373 10.75 3.15 -5.71
C CYS A 373 9.61 2.71 -6.67
N THR A 374 9.18 1.45 -6.61
CA THR A 374 8.13 0.91 -7.50
C THR A 374 7.46 -0.34 -6.92
N GLN A 375 6.22 -0.63 -7.33
CA GLN A 375 5.53 -1.90 -7.04
C GLN A 375 5.55 -2.90 -8.21
N ALA A 376 6.00 -2.47 -9.40
CA ALA A 376 5.80 -3.21 -10.65
C ALA A 376 7.00 -3.07 -11.62
N PRO A 377 8.20 -3.55 -11.25
CA PRO A 377 9.42 -3.32 -12.02
C PRO A 377 9.37 -3.79 -13.48
N TYR A 378 8.70 -4.91 -13.76
CA TYR A 378 8.55 -5.41 -15.13
C TYR A 378 7.61 -4.54 -15.97
N MET A 379 6.52 -4.04 -15.37
CA MET A 379 5.64 -3.08 -16.07
C MET A 379 6.34 -1.76 -16.30
N ASP A 380 7.09 -1.26 -15.31
CA ASP A 380 7.91 -0.06 -15.46
C ASP A 380 8.93 -0.21 -16.60
N ARG A 381 9.59 -1.36 -16.69
CA ARG A 381 10.54 -1.68 -17.76
C ARG A 381 9.86 -1.59 -19.12
N ASP A 382 8.75 -2.30 -19.28
CA ASP A 382 8.08 -2.45 -20.58
C ASP A 382 7.47 -1.11 -21.05
N GLU A 383 6.83 -0.37 -20.15
CA GLU A 383 6.26 0.94 -20.46
C GLU A 383 7.35 2.00 -20.70
N THR A 384 8.43 1.99 -19.90
CA THR A 384 9.57 2.90 -20.13
C THR A 384 10.26 2.59 -21.45
N ALA A 385 10.49 1.32 -21.78
CA ALA A 385 11.05 0.89 -23.04
C ALA A 385 10.18 1.36 -24.22
N LYS A 386 8.85 1.23 -24.11
CA LYS A 386 7.89 1.70 -25.11
C LYS A 386 7.94 3.22 -25.31
N VAL A 387 7.98 4.00 -24.22
CA VAL A 387 8.07 5.46 -24.27
C VAL A 387 9.40 5.90 -24.86
N LEU A 388 10.51 5.27 -24.46
CA LEU A 388 11.86 5.65 -24.87
C LEU A 388 12.35 4.94 -26.14
N GLY A 389 11.49 4.19 -26.83
CA GLY A 389 11.83 3.56 -28.11
C GLY A 389 12.95 2.52 -27.99
N LEU A 390 13.08 1.89 -26.82
CA LEU A 390 14.10 0.88 -26.53
C LEU A 390 13.50 -0.53 -26.58
N PRO A 391 14.29 -1.55 -26.95
CA PRO A 391 13.95 -2.93 -26.64
C PRO A 391 13.86 -3.15 -25.12
N PRO A 392 12.90 -3.93 -24.58
CA PRO A 392 12.78 -4.16 -23.14
C PRO A 392 14.05 -4.69 -22.48
N GLU A 393 14.85 -5.50 -23.16
CA GLU A 393 16.13 -6.03 -22.69
C GLU A 393 17.23 -4.96 -22.54
N LYS A 394 17.04 -3.77 -23.12
CA LYS A 394 17.90 -2.59 -22.95
C LYS A 394 17.43 -1.66 -21.83
N VAL A 395 16.40 -2.05 -21.09
CA VAL A 395 15.94 -1.35 -19.89
C VAL A 395 16.03 -2.29 -18.70
N ARG A 396 16.69 -1.84 -17.63
CA ARG A 396 16.77 -2.55 -16.36
C ARG A 396 16.16 -1.71 -15.25
N ILE A 397 15.19 -2.26 -14.54
CA ILE A 397 14.61 -1.63 -13.35
C ILE A 397 15.15 -2.32 -12.11
N VAL A 398 15.72 -1.51 -11.20
CA VAL A 398 16.25 -1.92 -9.90
C VAL A 398 15.41 -1.22 -8.81
N PRO A 399 14.36 -1.88 -8.28
CA PRO A 399 13.59 -1.35 -7.16
C PRO A 399 14.44 -1.01 -5.94
N THR A 400 14.19 0.16 -5.36
CA THR A 400 14.68 0.49 -4.00
C THR A 400 13.74 -0.05 -2.92
N ALA A 401 14.12 0.08 -1.65
CA ALA A 401 13.12 0.02 -0.59
C ALA A 401 12.03 1.05 -0.88
N THR A 402 10.77 0.69 -0.63
CA THR A 402 9.61 1.52 -0.94
C THR A 402 8.93 1.92 0.36
N GLY A 403 8.86 3.22 0.65
CA GLY A 403 8.32 3.82 1.88
C GLY A 403 6.79 3.88 1.91
N GLY A 404 6.15 2.78 1.49
CA GLY A 404 4.72 2.68 1.21
C GLY A 404 4.40 2.99 -0.26
N GLY A 405 3.39 2.30 -0.79
CA GLY A 405 2.87 2.55 -2.14
C GLY A 405 1.35 2.41 -2.20
N PHE A 406 0.80 1.42 -1.48
CA PHE A 406 -0.64 1.20 -1.28
C PHE A 406 -1.47 1.12 -2.59
N GLY A 407 -0.79 0.93 -3.72
CA GLY A 407 -1.36 0.86 -5.06
C GLY A 407 -0.90 1.99 -5.98
N SER A 408 -0.55 3.18 -5.49
CA SER A 408 -0.19 4.32 -6.36
C SER A 408 1.08 4.05 -7.18
N LYS A 409 2.11 3.47 -6.55
CA LYS A 409 3.39 3.15 -7.19
C LYS A 409 3.32 1.90 -8.10
N LEU A 410 2.12 1.47 -8.49
CA LEU A 410 1.90 0.53 -9.60
C LEU A 410 1.87 1.25 -10.95
N ASP A 411 1.47 2.52 -10.97
CA ASP A 411 1.48 3.35 -12.16
C ASP A 411 2.90 3.92 -12.37
N VAL A 412 3.29 4.02 -13.64
CA VAL A 412 4.56 4.62 -14.04
C VAL A 412 4.54 6.11 -13.67
N SER A 413 5.64 6.61 -13.13
CA SER A 413 5.78 8.01 -12.71
C SER A 413 7.06 8.62 -13.26
N LEU A 414 8.15 8.54 -12.49
CA LEU A 414 9.42 9.22 -12.78
C LEU A 414 10.28 8.48 -13.80
N GLN A 415 10.13 7.16 -13.95
CA GLN A 415 10.99 6.25 -14.71
C GLN A 415 11.26 6.72 -16.16
N PRO A 416 10.25 6.98 -17.01
CA PRO A 416 10.50 7.47 -18.37
C PRO A 416 11.10 8.88 -18.40
N LEU A 417 10.86 9.70 -17.37
CA LEU A 417 11.34 11.09 -17.31
C LEU A 417 12.85 11.15 -17.08
N ILE A 418 13.33 10.47 -16.02
CA ILE A 418 14.78 10.37 -15.75
C ILE A 418 15.49 9.55 -16.81
N GLY A 419 14.82 8.54 -17.39
CA GLY A 419 15.36 7.74 -18.48
C GLY A 419 15.62 8.55 -19.73
N LEU A 420 14.67 9.41 -20.13
CA LEU A 420 14.84 10.33 -21.26
C LEU A 420 16.07 11.24 -21.08
N VAL A 421 16.19 11.88 -19.91
CA VAL A 421 17.32 12.78 -19.61
C VAL A 421 18.64 12.02 -19.64
N ALA A 422 18.71 10.84 -19.01
CA ALA A 422 19.94 10.05 -18.98
C ALA A 422 20.39 9.61 -20.39
N MET A 423 19.44 9.19 -21.23
CA MET A 423 19.73 8.80 -22.61
C MET A 423 20.20 9.97 -23.47
N LYS A 424 19.54 11.14 -23.37
CA LYS A 424 19.84 12.30 -24.22
C LYS A 424 21.14 12.99 -23.83
N THR A 425 21.47 13.01 -22.54
CA THR A 425 22.66 13.70 -22.02
C THR A 425 23.87 12.79 -21.85
N GLY A 426 23.67 11.46 -21.79
CA GLY A 426 24.71 10.50 -21.42
C GLY A 426 25.18 10.62 -19.95
N ARG A 427 24.54 11.49 -19.15
CA ARG A 427 24.83 11.69 -17.72
C ARG A 427 23.77 11.02 -16.86
N PRO A 428 24.08 10.56 -15.64
CA PRO A 428 23.05 10.12 -14.72
C PRO A 428 22.02 11.23 -14.45
N ALA A 429 20.76 10.89 -14.24
CA ALA A 429 19.67 11.82 -13.99
C ALA A 429 18.85 11.37 -12.78
N ALA A 430 18.57 12.28 -11.84
CA ALA A 430 17.89 11.98 -10.59
C ALA A 430 16.67 12.88 -10.39
N LEU A 431 15.61 12.32 -9.80
CA LEU A 431 14.35 13.00 -9.52
C LEU A 431 13.78 12.48 -8.20
N ALA A 432 13.42 13.40 -7.32
CA ALA A 432 12.54 13.13 -6.18
C ALA A 432 11.39 14.14 -6.26
N TYR A 433 10.16 13.65 -6.25
CA TYR A 433 8.99 14.51 -6.20
C TYR A 433 8.95 15.23 -4.85
N THR A 434 8.60 16.51 -4.89
CA THR A 434 8.10 17.19 -3.70
C THR A 434 6.76 16.56 -3.27
N ARG A 435 6.34 16.77 -2.03
CA ARG A 435 5.03 16.29 -1.56
C ARG A 435 3.89 16.86 -2.40
N ASN A 436 3.96 18.13 -2.76
CA ASN A 436 2.95 18.78 -3.61
C ASN A 436 2.88 18.12 -5.00
N GLU A 437 4.02 17.84 -5.63
CA GLU A 437 4.03 17.11 -6.91
C GLU A 437 3.46 15.71 -6.79
N SER A 438 3.80 14.99 -5.71
CA SER A 438 3.25 13.67 -5.42
C SER A 438 1.73 13.72 -5.30
N MET A 439 1.18 14.63 -4.49
CA MET A 439 -0.28 14.78 -4.34
C MET A 439 -0.98 15.22 -5.63
N MET A 440 -0.36 16.10 -6.41
CA MET A 440 -0.98 16.66 -7.60
C MET A 440 -0.96 15.68 -8.79
N SER A 441 0.08 14.85 -8.93
CA SER A 441 0.31 14.06 -10.16
C SER A 441 0.09 12.56 -10.03
N THR A 442 0.11 12.02 -8.81
CA THR A 442 -0.08 10.58 -8.60
C THR A 442 -1.55 10.21 -8.48
N THR A 443 -1.83 8.92 -8.68
CA THR A 443 -3.19 8.43 -8.65
C THR A 443 -3.87 8.60 -7.28
N LYS A 444 -5.20 8.62 -7.26
CA LYS A 444 -6.03 8.61 -6.06
C LYS A 444 -6.95 7.39 -6.06
N ARG A 445 -7.64 7.11 -4.94
CA ARG A 445 -8.81 6.23 -4.95
C ARG A 445 -9.94 6.88 -5.74
N HIS A 446 -10.61 6.11 -6.62
CA HIS A 446 -11.82 6.53 -7.32
C HIS A 446 -12.92 7.02 -6.36
N PRO A 447 -13.35 8.29 -6.46
CA PRO A 447 -14.65 8.70 -5.96
C PRO A 447 -15.75 7.89 -6.63
N ALA A 448 -16.80 7.58 -5.87
CA ALA A 448 -17.91 6.78 -6.36
C ALA A 448 -19.25 7.45 -6.04
N SER A 449 -20.18 7.38 -6.98
CA SER A 449 -21.61 7.66 -6.77
C SER A 449 -22.37 6.36 -6.97
N MET A 450 -22.95 5.81 -5.90
CA MET A 450 -23.50 4.45 -5.89
C MET A 450 -24.97 4.44 -5.49
N ARG A 451 -25.73 3.51 -6.08
CA ARG A 451 -27.12 3.21 -5.76
C ARG A 451 -27.31 1.70 -5.63
N ALA A 452 -28.15 1.29 -4.69
CA ALA A 452 -28.43 -0.12 -4.46
C ALA A 452 -29.82 -0.30 -3.87
N THR A 453 -30.46 -1.40 -4.26
CA THR A 453 -31.73 -1.89 -3.73
C THR A 453 -31.54 -3.36 -3.35
N ILE A 454 -31.90 -3.72 -2.12
CA ILE A 454 -31.68 -5.07 -1.57
C ILE A 454 -32.97 -5.56 -0.93
N GLY A 455 -33.34 -6.79 -1.24
CA GLY A 455 -34.53 -7.47 -0.74
C GLY A 455 -34.19 -8.64 0.18
N ALA A 456 -34.99 -8.82 1.23
CA ALA A 456 -34.95 -9.99 2.10
C ALA A 456 -36.35 -10.58 2.31
N ASN A 457 -36.41 -11.90 2.47
CA ASN A 457 -37.62 -12.62 2.87
C ASN A 457 -37.92 -12.37 4.36
N ALA A 458 -39.14 -12.72 4.78
CA ALA A 458 -39.60 -12.53 6.16
C ALA A 458 -38.75 -13.27 7.20
N ASP A 459 -38.09 -14.36 6.80
CA ASP A 459 -37.19 -15.12 7.67
C ASP A 459 -35.78 -14.49 7.77
N GLY A 460 -35.51 -13.42 7.02
CA GLY A 460 -34.24 -12.72 6.96
C GLY A 460 -33.22 -13.28 5.96
N THR A 461 -33.62 -14.20 5.07
CA THR A 461 -32.78 -14.58 3.92
C THR A 461 -32.77 -13.49 2.85
N VAL A 462 -31.59 -13.12 2.35
CA VAL A 462 -31.44 -12.18 1.22
C VAL A 462 -31.93 -12.86 -0.05
N CYS A 463 -32.91 -12.26 -0.73
CA CYS A 463 -33.51 -12.81 -1.94
C CYS A 463 -32.97 -12.17 -3.22
N GLY A 464 -32.56 -10.90 -3.18
CA GLY A 464 -31.90 -10.28 -4.32
C GLY A 464 -31.33 -8.87 -4.09
N MET A 465 -30.52 -8.43 -5.06
CA MET A 465 -29.85 -7.14 -5.05
C MET A 465 -29.69 -6.56 -6.46
N ILE A 466 -29.95 -5.26 -6.59
CA ILE A 466 -29.64 -4.46 -7.79
C ILE A 466 -28.67 -3.36 -7.35
N PHE A 467 -27.52 -3.26 -8.00
CA PHE A 467 -26.47 -2.28 -7.70
C PHE A 467 -26.02 -1.53 -8.97
N SER A 468 -25.75 -0.24 -8.83
CA SER A 468 -25.07 0.55 -9.86
C SER A 468 -24.11 1.55 -9.23
N GLY A 469 -22.91 1.70 -9.81
CA GLY A 469 -21.92 2.68 -9.37
C GLY A 469 -21.19 3.36 -10.53
N ASP A 470 -21.11 4.68 -10.47
CA ASP A 470 -20.23 5.49 -11.31
C ASP A 470 -18.95 5.83 -10.54
N PHE A 471 -17.80 5.49 -11.13
CA PHE A 471 -16.48 5.68 -10.54
C PHE A 471 -15.72 6.73 -11.35
N ASN A 472 -15.35 7.83 -10.70
CA ASN A 472 -14.56 8.88 -11.34
C ASN A 472 -13.12 8.38 -11.50
N THR A 473 -12.68 8.16 -12.76
CA THR A 473 -11.32 7.69 -13.06
C THR A 473 -10.33 8.82 -13.35
N GLY A 474 -10.80 10.07 -13.33
CA GLY A 474 -9.98 11.23 -13.68
C GLY A 474 -9.63 11.28 -15.16
N ALA A 475 -8.56 12.01 -15.48
CA ALA A 475 -8.22 12.34 -16.85
C ALA A 475 -7.72 11.16 -17.69
N TYR A 476 -7.25 10.07 -17.07
CA TYR A 476 -6.60 8.95 -17.76
C TYR A 476 -7.08 7.60 -17.21
N ALA A 477 -6.94 6.54 -18.00
CA ALA A 477 -7.58 5.25 -17.73
C ALA A 477 -7.06 4.60 -16.45
N SER A 478 -5.73 4.56 -16.27
CA SER A 478 -5.05 3.88 -15.15
C SER A 478 -5.77 2.56 -14.81
N TRP A 479 -6.20 2.38 -13.55
CA TRP A 479 -6.91 1.19 -13.08
C TRP A 479 -8.43 1.28 -13.15
N GLY A 480 -8.99 2.28 -13.82
CA GLY A 480 -10.42 2.42 -14.10
C GLY A 480 -11.08 1.14 -14.64
N PRO A 481 -10.49 0.43 -15.63
CA PRO A 481 -11.06 -0.82 -16.13
C PRO A 481 -11.07 -1.94 -15.09
N THR A 482 -10.12 -1.95 -14.14
CA THR A 482 -10.13 -2.94 -13.06
C THR A 482 -11.23 -2.65 -12.05
N VAL A 483 -11.46 -1.39 -11.68
CA VAL A 483 -12.54 -1.01 -10.75
C VAL A 483 -13.91 -1.31 -11.35
N ALA A 484 -14.14 -0.91 -12.61
CA ALA A 484 -15.40 -1.14 -13.31
C ALA A 484 -15.78 -2.64 -13.35
N ASN A 485 -14.80 -3.52 -13.57
CA ASN A 485 -15.03 -4.98 -13.62
C ASN A 485 -15.05 -5.65 -12.24
N ARG A 486 -14.23 -5.21 -11.29
CA ARG A 486 -14.10 -5.87 -9.98
C ARG A 486 -15.28 -5.58 -9.07
N VAL A 487 -15.87 -4.38 -9.14
CA VAL A 487 -16.98 -3.97 -8.26
C VAL A 487 -18.20 -4.87 -8.43
N PRO A 488 -18.73 -5.11 -9.66
CA PRO A 488 -19.87 -6.00 -9.86
C PRO A 488 -19.68 -7.42 -9.31
N VAL A 489 -18.44 -7.94 -9.30
CA VAL A 489 -18.12 -9.27 -8.76
C VAL A 489 -18.22 -9.31 -7.23
N HIS A 490 -17.97 -8.19 -6.54
CA HIS A 490 -17.85 -8.17 -5.07
C HIS A 490 -18.97 -7.42 -4.35
N ALA A 491 -19.76 -6.59 -5.04
CA ALA A 491 -20.75 -5.71 -4.40
C ALA A 491 -21.85 -6.45 -3.64
N SER A 492 -22.05 -7.75 -3.88
CA SER A 492 -22.92 -8.62 -3.07
C SER A 492 -22.42 -8.85 -1.64
N GLY A 493 -21.16 -8.54 -1.35
CA GLY A 493 -20.49 -8.94 -0.12
C GLY A 493 -20.30 -10.47 -0.02
N PRO A 494 -19.77 -10.96 1.11
CA PRO A 494 -19.55 -12.38 1.35
C PRO A 494 -20.83 -13.15 1.71
N TYR A 495 -21.93 -12.90 0.97
CA TYR A 495 -23.27 -13.40 1.26
C TYR A 495 -23.90 -14.13 0.07
N VAL A 496 -24.76 -15.10 0.37
CA VAL A 496 -25.58 -15.79 -0.64
C VAL A 496 -26.63 -14.82 -1.16
N THR A 497 -26.50 -14.42 -2.43
CA THR A 497 -27.42 -13.51 -3.11
C THR A 497 -27.88 -14.16 -4.43
N PRO A 498 -28.99 -14.92 -4.42
CA PRO A 498 -29.33 -15.79 -5.55
C PRO A 498 -29.81 -15.04 -6.79
N ASN A 499 -30.41 -13.86 -6.61
CA ASN A 499 -30.85 -12.99 -7.69
C ASN A 499 -30.09 -11.66 -7.62
N TYR A 500 -29.30 -11.35 -8.63
CA TYR A 500 -28.32 -10.28 -8.54
C TYR A 500 -28.14 -9.59 -9.89
N ARG A 501 -28.05 -8.26 -9.87
CA ARG A 501 -27.55 -7.47 -10.99
C ARG A 501 -26.68 -6.34 -10.47
N ALA A 502 -25.46 -6.24 -10.97
CA ALA A 502 -24.57 -5.13 -10.64
C ALA A 502 -23.86 -4.59 -11.87
N GLU A 503 -23.76 -3.26 -11.92
CA GLU A 503 -23.05 -2.52 -12.96
C GLU A 503 -22.07 -1.53 -12.33
N GLY A 504 -20.84 -1.51 -12.82
CA GLY A 504 -19.80 -0.55 -12.43
C GLY A 504 -19.26 0.16 -13.65
N ARG A 505 -19.24 1.49 -13.65
CA ARG A 505 -18.79 2.30 -14.80
C ARG A 505 -17.62 3.18 -14.40
N ALA A 506 -16.54 3.18 -15.18
CA ALA A 506 -15.43 4.11 -15.02
C ALA A 506 -15.63 5.31 -15.96
N ILE A 507 -15.70 6.51 -15.39
CA ILE A 507 -16.02 7.76 -16.11
C ILE A 507 -14.83 8.70 -16.06
N HIS A 508 -14.42 9.23 -17.22
CA HIS A 508 -13.39 10.26 -17.29
C HIS A 508 -13.89 11.61 -16.81
N THR A 509 -13.01 12.33 -16.12
CA THR A 509 -13.17 13.74 -15.75
C THR A 509 -11.83 14.45 -15.90
N ASN A 510 -11.77 15.77 -15.78
CA ASN A 510 -10.51 16.54 -15.68
C ASN A 510 -9.94 16.58 -14.25
N GLY A 511 -10.47 15.75 -13.35
CA GLY A 511 -9.95 15.56 -12.01
C GLY A 511 -8.64 14.77 -11.97
N PRO A 512 -8.06 14.60 -10.76
CA PRO A 512 -6.89 13.74 -10.55
C PRO A 512 -7.15 12.34 -11.10
N ILE A 513 -6.11 11.74 -11.67
CA ILE A 513 -6.14 10.35 -12.14
C ILE A 513 -6.50 9.46 -10.95
N SER A 514 -7.44 8.54 -11.12
CA SER A 514 -7.73 7.54 -10.11
C SER A 514 -7.21 6.19 -10.52
N GLY A 515 -6.54 5.52 -9.59
CA GLY A 515 -5.79 4.30 -9.83
C GLY A 515 -6.01 3.29 -8.72
N ALA A 516 -5.07 2.37 -8.61
CA ALA A 516 -5.09 1.36 -7.58
C ALA A 516 -4.94 1.98 -6.19
N PHE A 517 -5.93 1.82 -5.33
CA PHE A 517 -5.79 1.97 -3.88
C PHE A 517 -6.28 0.68 -3.25
N ARG A 518 -5.48 0.09 -2.36
CA ARG A 518 -5.82 -1.05 -1.48
C ARG A 518 -7.32 -1.40 -1.46
N GLY A 519 -7.72 -2.47 -2.16
CA GLY A 519 -9.12 -2.93 -2.24
C GLY A 519 -9.91 -2.55 -3.52
N PHE A 520 -9.39 -1.70 -4.41
CA PHE A 520 -9.88 -1.50 -5.79
C PHE A 520 -11.42 -1.44 -5.96
N GLY A 521 -12.04 -0.37 -5.46
CA GLY A 521 -13.49 -0.17 -5.60
C GLY A 521 -14.36 -0.96 -4.62
N VAL A 522 -13.86 -2.10 -4.11
CA VAL A 522 -14.61 -2.94 -3.15
C VAL A 522 -14.91 -2.20 -1.84
N PRO A 523 -13.99 -1.43 -1.21
CA PRO A 523 -14.33 -0.62 -0.05
C PRO A 523 -15.55 0.29 -0.26
N GLN A 524 -15.65 0.95 -1.42
CA GLN A 524 -16.79 1.81 -1.76
C GLN A 524 -18.09 0.99 -1.84
N ALA A 525 -18.09 -0.11 -2.60
CA ALA A 525 -19.25 -0.97 -2.73
C ALA A 525 -19.69 -1.60 -1.40
N THR A 526 -18.74 -1.98 -0.53
CA THR A 526 -19.03 -2.54 0.79
C THR A 526 -19.65 -1.50 1.72
N ILE A 527 -19.26 -0.22 1.66
CA ILE A 527 -19.95 0.85 2.41
C ILE A 527 -21.45 0.85 2.05
N MET A 528 -21.76 0.77 0.76
CA MET A 528 -23.14 0.73 0.29
C MET A 528 -23.90 -0.51 0.77
N GLN A 529 -23.32 -1.68 0.57
CA GLN A 529 -23.98 -2.95 0.87
C GLN A 529 -24.14 -3.17 2.40
N GLU A 530 -23.09 -2.95 3.20
CA GLU A 530 -23.12 -3.22 4.64
C GLU A 530 -23.99 -2.25 5.45
N THR A 531 -24.17 -1.00 4.97
CA THR A 531 -25.07 -0.04 5.62
C THR A 531 -26.54 -0.37 5.35
N LEU A 532 -26.86 -0.87 4.16
CA LEU A 532 -28.20 -1.37 3.82
C LEU A 532 -28.52 -2.70 4.51
N TYR A 533 -27.52 -3.57 4.72
CA TYR A 533 -27.70 -4.80 5.50
C TYR A 533 -28.06 -4.51 6.96
N ASP A 534 -27.45 -3.48 7.55
CA ASP A 534 -27.82 -3.02 8.89
C ASP A 534 -29.28 -2.54 8.96
N GLU A 535 -29.74 -1.86 7.90
CA GLU A 535 -31.14 -1.42 7.78
C GLU A 535 -32.11 -2.59 7.63
N LEU A 536 -31.78 -3.58 6.78
CA LEU A 536 -32.61 -4.77 6.62
C LEU A 536 -32.76 -5.52 7.93
N ALA A 537 -31.65 -5.73 8.65
CA ALA A 537 -31.67 -6.36 9.97
C ALA A 537 -32.60 -5.60 10.93
N ALA A 538 -32.52 -4.26 10.96
CA ALA A 538 -33.41 -3.43 11.78
C ALA A 538 -34.89 -3.58 11.39
N ARG A 539 -35.23 -3.55 10.10
CA ARG A 539 -36.62 -3.72 9.62
C ARG A 539 -37.19 -5.11 9.91
N LEU A 540 -36.34 -6.13 9.93
CA LEU A 540 -36.67 -7.50 10.30
C LEU A 540 -36.76 -7.72 11.81
N GLY A 541 -36.33 -6.76 12.63
CA GLY A 541 -36.17 -6.96 14.08
C GLY A 541 -35.11 -8.03 14.41
N MET A 542 -34.13 -8.23 13.52
CA MET A 542 -33.08 -9.24 13.66
C MET A 542 -31.78 -8.59 14.16
N ASP A 543 -31.05 -9.30 15.04
CA ASP A 543 -29.71 -8.88 15.41
C ASP A 543 -28.79 -8.77 14.18
N ARG A 544 -27.98 -7.72 14.14
CA ARG A 544 -27.17 -7.32 12.98
C ARG A 544 -26.04 -8.28 12.68
N LEU A 545 -25.49 -8.95 13.70
CA LEU A 545 -24.51 -10.02 13.52
C LEU A 545 -25.20 -11.31 13.06
N GLN A 546 -26.35 -11.67 13.65
CA GLN A 546 -27.12 -12.85 13.24
C GLN A 546 -27.60 -12.77 11.79
N PHE A 547 -28.05 -11.60 11.32
CA PHE A 547 -28.43 -11.38 9.93
C PHE A 547 -27.28 -11.72 8.97
N ARG A 548 -26.06 -11.28 9.29
CA ARG A 548 -24.85 -11.58 8.51
C ARG A 548 -24.49 -13.06 8.57
N LEU A 549 -24.54 -13.68 9.75
CA LEU A 549 -24.28 -15.11 9.92
C LEU A 549 -25.24 -15.96 9.09
N LYS A 550 -26.54 -15.63 9.11
CA LYS A 550 -27.59 -16.34 8.38
C LYS A 550 -27.34 -16.34 6.88
N ASN A 551 -26.88 -15.21 6.34
CA ASN A 551 -26.73 -15.02 4.89
C ASN A 551 -25.31 -15.28 4.37
N ALA A 552 -24.32 -15.49 5.26
CA ALA A 552 -22.92 -15.59 4.85
C ALA A 552 -22.65 -16.82 3.97
N LEU A 553 -21.70 -16.69 3.04
CA LEU A 553 -21.22 -17.78 2.20
C LEU A 553 -20.64 -18.92 3.06
N ARG A 554 -20.73 -20.14 2.54
CA ARG A 554 -20.20 -21.38 3.14
C ARG A 554 -19.55 -22.24 2.06
N ASN A 555 -18.77 -23.23 2.47
CA ASN A 555 -18.37 -24.31 1.58
C ASN A 555 -19.62 -24.94 0.94
N GLY A 556 -19.60 -25.12 -0.38
CA GLY A 556 -20.75 -25.51 -1.21
C GLY A 556 -21.60 -24.35 -1.74
N SER A 557 -21.33 -23.11 -1.34
CA SER A 557 -22.07 -21.93 -1.87
C SER A 557 -21.67 -21.61 -3.31
N VAL A 558 -22.56 -20.92 -4.01
CA VAL A 558 -22.33 -20.41 -5.36
C VAL A 558 -22.36 -18.88 -5.35
N THR A 559 -21.30 -18.23 -5.82
CA THR A 559 -21.17 -16.76 -5.89
C THR A 559 -22.13 -16.13 -6.90
N VAL A 560 -22.22 -14.80 -6.92
CA VAL A 560 -22.99 -14.06 -7.93
C VAL A 560 -22.48 -14.23 -9.36
N THR A 561 -21.24 -14.69 -9.54
CA THR A 561 -20.67 -15.06 -10.85
C THR A 561 -20.90 -16.52 -11.21
N GLY A 562 -21.65 -17.28 -10.41
CA GLY A 562 -21.85 -18.71 -10.64
C GLY A 562 -20.67 -19.60 -10.22
N GLN A 563 -19.62 -19.04 -9.61
CA GLN A 563 -18.49 -19.83 -9.10
C GLN A 563 -18.93 -20.66 -7.88
N HIS A 564 -18.72 -21.97 -7.95
CA HIS A 564 -18.90 -22.87 -6.81
C HIS A 564 -17.67 -22.84 -5.89
N LEU A 565 -17.88 -22.57 -4.60
CA LEU A 565 -16.84 -22.51 -3.57
C LEU A 565 -16.83 -23.81 -2.79
N SER A 566 -16.05 -24.81 -3.22
CA SER A 566 -16.01 -26.13 -2.57
C SER A 566 -15.44 -26.08 -1.16
N GLU A 567 -14.41 -25.27 -0.93
CA GLU A 567 -13.67 -25.17 0.33
C GLU A 567 -13.07 -23.76 0.50
N GLY A 568 -12.41 -23.52 1.63
CA GLY A 568 -11.71 -22.26 1.90
C GLY A 568 -12.60 -21.08 2.28
N VAL A 569 -13.90 -21.26 2.55
CA VAL A 569 -14.83 -20.14 2.87
C VAL A 569 -14.87 -19.86 4.38
N GLY A 570 -14.11 -18.86 4.84
CA GLY A 570 -13.97 -18.57 6.28
C GLY A 570 -14.83 -17.45 6.86
N ILE A 571 -15.68 -16.77 6.07
CA ILE A 571 -16.48 -15.64 6.60
C ILE A 571 -17.37 -16.02 7.79
N GLY A 572 -17.95 -17.24 7.77
CA GLY A 572 -18.74 -17.74 8.90
C GLY A 572 -17.90 -17.82 10.18
N ALA A 573 -16.68 -18.35 10.10
CA ALA A 573 -15.78 -18.44 11.24
C ALA A 573 -15.34 -17.05 11.76
N CYS A 574 -15.12 -16.08 10.86
CA CYS A 574 -14.85 -14.70 11.25
C CYS A 574 -16.01 -14.09 12.07
N LEU A 575 -17.24 -14.24 11.59
CA LEU A 575 -18.43 -13.69 12.27
C LEU A 575 -18.70 -14.40 13.61
N GLU A 576 -18.53 -15.72 13.65
CA GLU A 576 -18.67 -16.51 14.89
C GLU A 576 -17.68 -16.06 15.98
N ALA A 577 -16.41 -15.83 15.61
CA ALA A 577 -15.39 -15.36 16.54
C ALA A 577 -15.72 -13.99 17.15
N LEU A 578 -16.53 -13.17 16.49
CA LEU A 578 -16.91 -11.84 16.95
C LEU A 578 -18.10 -11.83 17.92
N LYS A 579 -18.86 -12.93 18.06
CA LYS A 579 -20.03 -13.02 18.96
C LYS A 579 -19.78 -12.51 20.40
N PRO A 580 -18.77 -12.98 21.14
CA PRO A 580 -18.55 -12.53 22.51
C PRO A 580 -18.20 -11.04 22.58
N HIS A 581 -17.44 -10.52 21.61
CA HIS A 581 -17.08 -9.11 21.54
C HIS A 581 -18.29 -8.22 21.20
N TRP A 582 -19.18 -8.70 20.31
CA TRP A 582 -20.43 -8.04 19.95
C TRP A 582 -21.37 -7.87 21.14
N THR A 583 -21.66 -8.96 21.84
CA THR A 583 -22.56 -8.94 23.01
C THR A 583 -22.03 -8.01 24.11
N ARG A 584 -20.72 -8.08 24.40
CA ARG A 584 -20.08 -7.19 25.37
C ARG A 584 -20.22 -5.73 24.95
N ALA A 585 -19.84 -5.41 23.71
CA ALA A 585 -19.86 -4.04 23.20
C ALA A 585 -21.26 -3.42 23.24
N LEU A 586 -22.30 -4.17 22.85
CA LEU A 586 -23.68 -3.71 22.92
C LEU A 586 -24.11 -3.43 24.37
N THR A 587 -23.81 -4.34 25.29
CA THR A 587 -24.11 -4.17 26.72
C THR A 587 -23.44 -2.92 27.29
N ASP A 588 -22.16 -2.69 26.96
CA ASP A 588 -21.41 -1.51 27.40
C ASP A 588 -21.97 -0.22 26.81
N ALA A 589 -22.41 -0.25 25.54
CA ALA A 589 -23.02 0.89 24.88
C ALA A 589 -24.38 1.23 25.49
N GLU A 590 -25.24 0.24 25.74
CA GLU A 590 -26.54 0.40 26.40
C GLU A 590 -26.39 1.02 27.78
N LYS A 591 -25.48 0.48 28.60
CA LYS A 591 -25.19 1.00 29.94
C LYS A 591 -24.76 2.47 29.90
N PHE A 592 -23.81 2.81 29.02
CA PHE A 592 -23.36 4.19 28.86
C PHE A 592 -24.48 5.12 28.37
N ASN A 593 -25.29 4.66 27.41
CA ASN A 593 -26.36 5.43 26.79
C ASN A 593 -27.54 5.69 27.73
N ALA A 594 -27.76 4.84 28.73
CA ALA A 594 -28.75 5.05 29.79
C ALA A 594 -28.40 6.27 30.66
N GLU A 595 -27.11 6.46 30.95
CA GLU A 595 -26.58 7.52 31.82
C GLU A 595 -26.25 8.81 31.06
N SER A 596 -25.80 8.73 29.82
CA SER A 596 -25.37 9.88 29.02
C SER A 596 -26.44 10.40 28.05
N ARG A 597 -26.66 11.71 28.08
CA ARG A 597 -27.53 12.44 27.13
C ARG A 597 -26.77 13.23 26.07
N ALA A 598 -25.57 13.74 26.40
CA ALA A 598 -24.77 14.56 25.48
C ALA A 598 -23.96 13.73 24.47
N LYS A 599 -23.54 12.55 24.90
CA LYS A 599 -22.72 11.61 24.12
C LYS A 599 -23.42 10.27 24.02
N LYS A 600 -23.32 9.61 22.87
CA LYS A 600 -23.89 8.28 22.65
C LYS A 600 -22.82 7.32 22.16
N ARG A 601 -22.82 6.11 22.73
CA ARG A 601 -21.99 5.00 22.26
C ARG A 601 -22.70 4.21 21.17
N GLY A 602 -21.91 3.89 20.16
CA GLY A 602 -22.29 3.14 18.98
C GLY A 602 -21.47 1.87 18.86
N VAL A 603 -22.11 0.82 18.36
CA VAL A 603 -21.45 -0.44 18.03
C VAL A 603 -21.93 -0.81 16.64
N GLY A 604 -20.99 -1.08 15.76
CA GLY A 604 -21.27 -1.42 14.38
C GLY A 604 -20.41 -2.59 13.95
N ILE A 605 -20.94 -3.38 13.03
CA ILE A 605 -20.26 -4.53 12.47
C ILE A 605 -20.31 -4.42 10.95
N ALA A 606 -19.23 -4.86 10.32
CA ALA A 606 -19.24 -5.09 8.89
C ALA A 606 -18.35 -6.26 8.46
N SER A 607 -18.67 -6.86 7.32
CA SER A 607 -17.92 -7.97 6.72
C SER A 607 -17.34 -7.61 5.36
N CYS A 608 -16.41 -8.43 4.90
CA CYS A 608 -15.80 -8.30 3.59
C CYS A 608 -15.39 -9.66 3.01
N TRP A 609 -15.20 -9.65 1.71
CA TRP A 609 -14.38 -10.61 0.98
C TRP A 609 -13.61 -9.91 -0.12
N TYR A 610 -12.57 -10.55 -0.63
CA TYR A 610 -11.79 -10.03 -1.73
C TYR A 610 -11.12 -11.14 -2.51
N GLY A 611 -11.25 -11.11 -3.84
CA GLY A 611 -10.53 -12.01 -4.73
C GLY A 611 -9.03 -11.69 -4.77
N CYS A 612 -8.20 -12.69 -4.43
CA CYS A 612 -6.75 -12.60 -4.43
C CYS A 612 -6.20 -12.86 -5.84
N GLY A 613 -5.53 -11.86 -6.41
CA GLY A 613 -5.01 -11.88 -7.79
C GLY A 613 -5.83 -11.05 -8.79
N ASN A 614 -5.46 -11.16 -10.08
CA ASN A 614 -6.15 -10.45 -11.16
C ASN A 614 -7.56 -11.04 -11.37
N THR A 615 -8.55 -10.19 -11.65
CA THR A 615 -9.93 -10.62 -11.91
C THR A 615 -10.02 -11.31 -13.26
N SER A 616 -10.28 -12.63 -13.28
CA SER A 616 -10.56 -13.40 -14.51
C SER A 616 -9.45 -13.35 -15.57
N LEU A 617 -8.23 -13.02 -15.16
CA LEU A 617 -7.07 -12.86 -16.03
C LEU A 617 -5.89 -13.68 -15.49
N PRO A 618 -4.99 -14.15 -16.38
CA PRO A 618 -3.73 -14.76 -15.98
C PRO A 618 -2.97 -13.89 -14.98
N ASN A 619 -2.32 -14.55 -14.04
CA ASN A 619 -1.65 -13.90 -12.93
C ASN A 619 -0.38 -14.64 -12.51
N PRO A 620 0.53 -15.01 -13.44
CA PRO A 620 1.67 -15.86 -13.13
C PRO A 620 2.68 -15.20 -12.19
N SER A 621 3.41 -16.04 -11.45
CA SER A 621 4.65 -15.67 -10.78
C SER A 621 5.68 -16.77 -11.00
N THR A 622 6.91 -16.37 -11.29
CA THR A 622 8.06 -17.28 -11.41
C THR A 622 9.07 -17.01 -10.30
N ILE A 623 9.57 -18.07 -9.67
CA ILE A 623 10.61 -17.98 -8.62
C ILE A 623 11.76 -18.92 -8.99
N LYS A 624 12.99 -18.44 -8.84
CA LYS A 624 14.23 -19.20 -9.02
C LYS A 624 14.96 -19.31 -7.68
N LEU A 625 15.49 -20.49 -7.36
CA LEU A 625 16.37 -20.68 -6.22
C LEU A 625 17.40 -21.79 -6.47
N GLY A 626 18.51 -21.73 -5.76
CA GLY A 626 19.56 -22.74 -5.85
C GLY A 626 20.52 -22.74 -4.68
N ILE A 627 21.41 -23.73 -4.66
CA ILE A 627 22.49 -23.87 -3.69
C ILE A 627 23.81 -23.58 -4.40
N SER A 628 24.60 -22.66 -3.88
CA SER A 628 25.94 -22.35 -4.37
C SER A 628 26.99 -23.36 -3.86
N PRO A 629 28.19 -23.43 -4.49
CA PRO A 629 29.26 -24.33 -4.05
C PRO A 629 29.72 -24.13 -2.60
N ASP A 630 29.57 -22.92 -2.04
CA ASP A 630 29.89 -22.59 -0.64
C ASP A 630 28.75 -22.96 0.35
N GLY A 631 27.64 -23.53 -0.13
CA GLY A 631 26.51 -23.97 0.69
C GLY A 631 25.48 -22.89 1.01
N ALA A 632 25.51 -21.72 0.37
CA ALA A 632 24.44 -20.74 0.52
C ALA A 632 23.21 -21.10 -0.31
N VAL A 633 22.01 -20.97 0.27
CA VAL A 633 20.75 -21.12 -0.48
C VAL A 633 20.34 -19.74 -0.98
N VAL A 634 20.34 -19.51 -2.28
CA VAL A 634 20.03 -18.21 -2.87
C VAL A 634 18.62 -18.24 -3.45
N LEU A 635 17.74 -17.37 -2.95
CA LEU A 635 16.36 -17.20 -3.42
C LEU A 635 16.26 -15.93 -4.26
N HIS A 636 16.05 -16.09 -5.57
CA HIS A 636 15.76 -15.01 -6.50
C HIS A 636 14.27 -14.72 -6.48
N GLN A 637 13.90 -13.67 -5.76
CA GLN A 637 12.53 -13.26 -5.58
C GLN A 637 12.26 -11.92 -6.27
N GLY A 638 11.57 -11.98 -7.40
CA GLY A 638 11.15 -10.80 -8.17
C GLY A 638 10.02 -9.98 -7.52
N ALA A 639 9.45 -10.45 -6.40
CA ALA A 639 8.34 -9.78 -5.73
C ALA A 639 8.84 -8.58 -4.91
N VAL A 640 8.32 -7.38 -5.18
CA VAL A 640 8.73 -6.18 -4.45
C VAL A 640 8.04 -6.08 -3.08
N ASP A 641 8.83 -5.95 -2.02
CA ASP A 641 8.35 -5.62 -0.67
C ASP A 641 8.23 -4.10 -0.51
N ILE A 642 7.00 -3.63 -0.32
CA ILE A 642 6.66 -2.22 -0.10
C ILE A 642 6.44 -1.92 1.40
N GLY A 643 6.87 -2.85 2.26
CA GLY A 643 6.67 -2.86 3.69
C GLY A 643 5.81 -4.03 4.19
N GLN A 644 5.05 -4.69 3.32
CA GLN A 644 4.09 -5.73 3.72
C GLN A 644 4.72 -7.04 4.18
N GLY A 645 6.00 -7.30 3.89
CA GLY A 645 6.72 -8.46 4.42
C GLY A 645 6.93 -9.63 3.48
N SER A 646 6.76 -9.45 2.16
CA SER A 646 7.02 -10.49 1.16
C SER A 646 8.44 -11.06 1.23
N ASN A 647 9.43 -10.24 1.60
CA ASN A 647 10.82 -10.69 1.78
C ASN A 647 10.93 -11.80 2.83
N THR A 648 10.17 -11.70 3.92
CA THR A 648 10.23 -12.67 5.02
C THR A 648 9.30 -13.85 4.77
N VAL A 649 8.03 -13.61 4.40
CA VAL A 649 7.04 -14.70 4.30
C VAL A 649 7.35 -15.67 3.16
N ILE A 650 7.85 -15.19 2.01
CA ILE A 650 8.16 -16.11 0.91
C ILE A 650 9.46 -16.89 1.19
N ALA A 651 10.41 -16.30 1.91
CA ALA A 651 11.58 -17.02 2.39
C ALA A 651 11.20 -18.13 3.39
N GLN A 652 10.26 -17.87 4.31
CA GLN A 652 9.72 -18.89 5.22
C GLN A 652 9.06 -20.04 4.46
N ILE A 653 8.23 -19.73 3.45
CA ILE A 653 7.59 -20.74 2.58
C ILE A 653 8.65 -21.59 1.85
N ALA A 654 9.66 -20.96 1.27
CA ALA A 654 10.74 -21.66 0.56
C ALA A 654 11.58 -22.53 1.51
N ALA A 655 11.87 -22.04 2.72
CA ALA A 655 12.64 -22.76 3.73
C ALA A 655 11.98 -24.08 4.13
N ASP A 656 10.69 -24.04 4.46
CA ASP A 656 9.95 -25.25 4.86
C ASP A 656 9.73 -26.20 3.69
N ALA A 657 9.46 -25.67 2.49
CA ALA A 657 9.30 -26.49 1.30
C ALA A 657 10.60 -27.22 0.89
N LEU A 658 11.76 -26.59 1.08
CA LEU A 658 13.07 -27.21 0.84
C LEU A 658 13.50 -28.13 2.00
N GLY A 659 13.07 -27.83 3.23
CA GLY A 659 13.44 -28.54 4.45
C GLY A 659 14.83 -28.13 4.97
N LEU A 660 15.18 -26.85 4.84
CA LEU A 660 16.41 -26.24 5.34
C LEU A 660 16.10 -25.03 6.22
N PRO A 661 16.96 -24.68 7.19
CA PRO A 661 16.66 -23.59 8.11
C PRO A 661 16.71 -22.22 7.42
N LEU A 662 15.82 -21.31 7.83
CA LEU A 662 15.62 -19.99 7.22
C LEU A 662 16.91 -19.17 7.15
N GLU A 663 17.77 -19.26 8.17
CA GLU A 663 19.06 -18.56 8.25
C GLU A 663 20.04 -18.86 7.10
N LYS A 664 19.84 -19.96 6.35
CA LYS A 664 20.69 -20.33 5.20
C LYS A 664 20.26 -19.65 3.92
N PHE A 665 19.10 -19.00 3.91
CA PHE A 665 18.56 -18.32 2.75
C PHE A 665 19.15 -16.91 2.62
N ARG A 666 19.71 -16.64 1.45
CA ARG A 666 20.13 -15.30 1.01
C ARG A 666 19.15 -14.83 -0.07
N LEU A 667 18.59 -13.65 0.13
CA LEU A 667 17.64 -13.07 -0.81
C LEU A 667 18.36 -12.29 -1.91
N LYS A 668 17.93 -12.50 -3.15
CA LYS A 668 18.11 -11.56 -4.25
C LYS A 668 16.76 -10.93 -4.52
N SER A 669 16.62 -9.66 -4.11
CA SER A 669 15.43 -8.85 -4.32
C SER A 669 15.17 -8.60 -5.80
N ALA A 670 13.98 -8.08 -6.10
CA ALA A 670 13.55 -7.77 -7.45
C ALA A 670 14.57 -6.93 -8.22
N ASP A 671 14.89 -7.37 -9.42
CA ASP A 671 15.73 -6.70 -10.41
C ASP A 671 15.48 -7.38 -11.76
N THR A 672 15.02 -6.62 -12.75
CA THR A 672 14.53 -7.19 -14.01
C THR A 672 15.60 -7.90 -14.84
N ALA A 673 16.89 -7.80 -14.48
CA ALA A 673 17.98 -8.51 -15.13
C ALA A 673 18.35 -9.85 -14.46
N ILE A 674 18.04 -10.05 -13.17
CA ILE A 674 18.56 -11.22 -12.41
C ILE A 674 17.48 -12.06 -11.71
N THR A 675 16.30 -11.50 -11.44
CA THR A 675 15.16 -12.25 -10.88
C THR A 675 14.12 -12.49 -11.96
N PRO A 676 13.44 -13.65 -12.03
CA PRO A 676 12.27 -13.82 -12.89
C PRO A 676 11.12 -12.87 -12.51
N ASP A 677 10.15 -12.70 -13.42
CA ASP A 677 8.96 -11.91 -13.15
C ASP A 677 8.05 -12.61 -12.12
N ALA A 678 7.95 -12.00 -10.95
CA ALA A 678 7.04 -12.44 -9.89
C ALA A 678 5.72 -11.66 -9.88
N GLY A 679 5.46 -10.85 -10.90
CA GLY A 679 4.32 -9.96 -11.01
C GLY A 679 4.36 -8.78 -10.04
N LYS A 680 3.47 -7.82 -10.28
CA LYS A 680 3.30 -6.60 -9.47
C LYS A 680 2.80 -6.88 -8.06
N THR A 681 3.22 -6.07 -7.09
CA THR A 681 2.73 -6.12 -5.72
C THR A 681 1.37 -5.42 -5.61
N SER A 682 0.31 -6.13 -5.95
CA SER A 682 -1.09 -5.68 -5.88
C SER A 682 -2.05 -6.86 -5.64
N ALA A 683 -3.35 -6.60 -5.51
CA ALA A 683 -4.40 -7.64 -5.49
C ALA A 683 -4.16 -8.76 -4.45
N SER A 684 -3.45 -8.45 -3.35
CA SER A 684 -3.15 -9.36 -2.24
C SER A 684 -2.42 -10.63 -2.69
N ARG A 685 -1.72 -10.57 -3.83
CA ARG A 685 -1.26 -11.78 -4.52
C ARG A 685 0.06 -12.34 -4.03
N GLN A 686 0.96 -11.55 -3.44
CA GLN A 686 2.36 -11.98 -3.26
C GLN A 686 2.51 -13.20 -2.33
N THR A 687 1.86 -13.22 -1.17
CA THR A 687 1.87 -14.40 -0.28
C THR A 687 1.22 -15.62 -0.94
N PHE A 688 0.17 -15.41 -1.72
CA PHE A 688 -0.54 -16.48 -2.41
C PHE A 688 0.26 -17.00 -3.62
N VAL A 689 0.37 -16.19 -4.66
CA VAL A 689 0.89 -16.62 -5.97
C VAL A 689 2.39 -16.80 -5.96
N SER A 690 3.13 -15.79 -5.51
CA SER A 690 4.60 -15.83 -5.46
C SER A 690 5.09 -16.76 -4.36
N GLY A 691 4.36 -16.82 -3.24
CA GLY A 691 4.55 -17.86 -2.23
C GLY A 691 4.35 -19.27 -2.78
N LYS A 692 3.29 -19.51 -3.58
CA LYS A 692 3.08 -20.83 -4.21
C LYS A 692 4.15 -21.17 -5.25
N ALA A 693 4.60 -20.20 -6.03
CA ALA A 693 5.74 -20.38 -6.95
C ALA A 693 7.02 -20.73 -6.18
N ALA A 694 7.29 -20.07 -5.05
CA ALA A 694 8.43 -20.39 -4.19
C ALA A 694 8.31 -21.78 -3.54
N GLU A 695 7.12 -22.17 -3.09
CA GLU A 695 6.85 -23.52 -2.59
C GLU A 695 7.19 -24.56 -3.66
N LYS A 696 6.68 -24.38 -4.89
CA LYS A 696 6.96 -25.27 -6.02
C LYS A 696 8.45 -25.36 -6.34
N ALA A 697 9.11 -24.21 -6.48
CA ALA A 697 10.53 -24.16 -6.82
C ALA A 697 11.37 -24.86 -5.75
N ALA A 698 11.09 -24.61 -4.46
CA ALA A 698 11.78 -25.23 -3.34
C ALA A 698 11.54 -26.74 -3.26
N ARG A 699 10.31 -27.22 -3.51
CA ARG A 699 10.02 -28.65 -3.60
C ARG A 699 10.73 -29.32 -4.79
N ALA A 700 10.78 -28.67 -5.95
CA ALA A 700 11.51 -29.17 -7.11
C ALA A 700 13.02 -29.25 -6.86
N LEU A 701 13.59 -28.25 -6.17
CA LEU A 701 14.99 -28.28 -5.73
C LEU A 701 15.24 -29.44 -4.75
N ARG A 702 14.36 -29.61 -3.76
CA ARG A 702 14.42 -30.72 -2.80
C ARG A 702 14.39 -32.08 -3.53
N GLU A 703 13.46 -32.28 -4.46
CA GLU A 703 13.36 -33.53 -5.23
C GLU A 703 14.65 -33.81 -6.02
N LYS A 704 15.24 -32.80 -6.66
CA LYS A 704 16.52 -32.96 -7.38
C LYS A 704 17.65 -33.43 -6.46
N ILE A 705 17.76 -32.84 -5.27
CA ILE A 705 18.77 -33.23 -4.27
C ILE A 705 18.54 -34.68 -3.79
N LEU A 706 17.30 -35.02 -3.46
CA LEU A 706 16.96 -36.35 -2.95
C LEU A 706 17.16 -37.44 -4.02
N ARG A 707 16.77 -37.16 -5.27
CA ARG A 707 17.01 -38.04 -6.42
C ARG A 707 18.50 -38.22 -6.67
N PHE A 708 19.30 -37.15 -6.60
CA PHE A 708 20.76 -37.23 -6.74
C PHE A 708 21.39 -38.12 -5.65
N ALA A 709 20.89 -38.02 -4.42
CA ALA A 709 21.36 -38.82 -3.28
C ALA A 709 20.75 -40.24 -3.22
N ASN A 710 19.80 -40.56 -4.10
CA ASN A 710 19.05 -41.81 -4.16
C ASN A 710 18.38 -42.19 -2.82
N VAL A 711 17.59 -41.25 -2.26
CA VAL A 711 16.81 -41.41 -1.02
C VAL A 711 15.35 -40.96 -1.21
N SER A 712 14.46 -41.30 -0.28
CA SER A 712 13.04 -40.89 -0.35
C SER A 712 12.78 -39.48 0.20
N GLU A 713 11.54 -39.00 0.05
CA GLU A 713 11.06 -37.72 0.58
C GLU A 713 11.18 -37.56 2.10
N LYS A 714 11.29 -38.69 2.83
CA LYS A 714 11.43 -38.74 4.29
C LYS A 714 12.80 -38.30 4.78
N ALA A 715 13.79 -38.16 3.89
CA ALA A 715 15.14 -37.78 4.29
C ALA A 715 15.21 -36.33 4.78
N THR A 716 16.06 -36.04 5.76
CA THR A 716 16.32 -34.68 6.24
C THR A 716 17.58 -34.10 5.60
N LEU A 717 17.60 -32.78 5.42
CA LEU A 717 18.72 -32.04 4.85
C LEU A 717 19.36 -31.15 5.93
N GLN A 718 20.68 -31.11 5.98
CA GLN A 718 21.43 -30.27 6.93
C GLN A 718 22.77 -29.87 6.32
N PHE A 719 23.24 -28.65 6.60
CA PHE A 719 24.60 -28.23 6.22
C PHE A 719 25.62 -28.52 7.34
N GLU A 720 26.77 -29.09 6.96
CA GLU A 720 28.01 -29.16 7.73
C GLU A 720 29.10 -28.42 6.93
N GLY A 721 29.21 -27.09 7.10
CA GLY A 721 30.04 -26.25 6.22
C GLY A 721 29.52 -26.26 4.77
N PRO A 722 30.37 -26.42 3.74
CA PRO A 722 29.95 -26.58 2.35
C PRO A 722 29.42 -27.99 2.03
N THR A 723 29.34 -28.89 3.02
CA THR A 723 28.81 -30.24 2.82
C THR A 723 27.32 -30.28 3.12
N LEU A 724 26.52 -30.78 2.17
CA LEU A 724 25.12 -31.10 2.40
C LEU A 724 25.00 -32.54 2.90
N VAL A 725 24.51 -32.68 4.13
CA VAL A 725 24.26 -33.95 4.81
C VAL A 725 22.81 -34.33 4.65
N ILE A 726 22.58 -35.55 4.16
CA ILE A 726 21.26 -36.10 3.86
C ILE A 726 21.08 -37.35 4.71
N ARG A 727 20.04 -37.38 5.56
CA ARG A 727 19.82 -38.47 6.52
C ARG A 727 18.48 -39.15 6.25
N GLU A 728 18.48 -40.47 6.15
CA GLU A 728 17.28 -41.29 6.03
C GLU A 728 17.40 -42.52 6.94
N GLY A 729 16.68 -42.53 8.06
CA GLY A 729 16.88 -43.54 9.11
C GLY A 729 18.34 -43.53 9.61
N ALA A 730 19.03 -44.67 9.50
CA ALA A 730 20.45 -44.79 9.85
C ALA A 730 21.40 -44.41 8.70
N ALA A 731 20.91 -44.24 7.47
CA ALA A 731 21.75 -43.90 6.32
C ALA A 731 22.12 -42.42 6.32
N ILE A 732 23.40 -42.13 6.10
CA ILE A 732 23.92 -40.76 5.96
C ILE A 732 24.62 -40.68 4.60
N ARG A 733 24.25 -39.68 3.79
CA ARG A 733 24.97 -39.27 2.58
C ARG A 733 25.55 -37.87 2.81
N ARG A 734 26.74 -37.64 2.27
CA ARG A 734 27.42 -36.35 2.33
C ARG A 734 27.77 -35.92 0.91
N LEU A 735 27.31 -34.74 0.52
CA LEU A 735 27.60 -34.13 -0.75
C LEU A 735 28.52 -32.94 -0.51
N ASP A 736 29.78 -33.04 -0.95
CA ASP A 736 30.69 -31.90 -0.96
C ASP A 736 30.32 -30.99 -2.14
N LEU A 737 29.67 -29.87 -1.85
CA LEU A 737 29.16 -28.95 -2.86
C LEU A 737 30.29 -28.18 -3.56
N ALA A 738 31.43 -27.98 -2.89
CA ALA A 738 32.56 -27.24 -3.43
C ALA A 738 33.20 -27.97 -4.63
N GLY A 739 33.17 -29.31 -4.63
CA GLY A 739 33.64 -30.14 -5.72
C GLY A 739 32.66 -30.30 -6.88
N MET A 740 31.44 -29.75 -6.78
CA MET A 740 30.40 -29.90 -7.80
C MET A 740 30.45 -28.78 -8.84
N LYS A 741 30.13 -29.13 -10.09
CA LYS A 741 30.07 -28.16 -11.19
C LYS A 741 28.84 -27.26 -11.02
N ALA A 742 29.06 -25.96 -10.92
CA ALA A 742 28.00 -24.96 -10.93
C ALA A 742 27.43 -24.73 -12.36
N ASN A 743 26.15 -24.36 -12.43
CA ASN A 743 25.49 -23.88 -13.64
C ASN A 743 25.83 -22.39 -13.92
N PRO A 744 25.36 -21.77 -15.02
CA PRO A 744 25.63 -20.36 -15.32
C PRO A 744 25.14 -19.36 -14.27
N ASP A 745 24.10 -19.72 -13.49
CA ASP A 745 23.63 -18.93 -12.36
C ASP A 745 24.50 -19.10 -11.09
N GLY A 746 25.53 -19.95 -11.14
CA GLY A 746 26.43 -20.22 -10.01
C GLY A 746 25.92 -21.27 -9.03
N PHE A 747 24.92 -22.09 -9.40
CA PHE A 747 24.31 -23.10 -8.53
C PHE A 747 24.75 -24.54 -8.87
N VAL A 748 25.03 -25.34 -7.85
CA VAL A 748 25.29 -26.80 -8.00
C VAL A 748 23.98 -27.59 -8.06
N PHE A 749 22.93 -27.07 -7.42
CA PHE A 749 21.54 -27.48 -7.62
C PHE A 749 20.67 -26.24 -7.78
N GLY A 750 19.84 -26.18 -8.81
CA GLY A 750 18.94 -25.06 -9.06
C GLY A 750 17.56 -25.52 -9.54
N ALA A 751 16.54 -24.75 -9.21
CA ALA A 751 15.18 -24.91 -9.68
C ALA A 751 14.55 -23.55 -9.98
N GLU A 752 13.67 -23.53 -10.96
CA GLU A 752 12.84 -22.39 -11.33
C GLU A 752 11.46 -22.94 -11.66
N GLU A 753 10.42 -22.38 -11.02
CA GLU A 753 9.05 -22.84 -11.20
C GLU A 753 8.10 -21.66 -11.31
N THR A 754 7.00 -21.89 -12.04
CA THR A 754 5.93 -20.90 -12.23
C THR A 754 4.63 -21.41 -11.62
N TYR A 755 3.88 -20.49 -11.02
CA TYR A 755 2.49 -20.71 -10.63
C TYR A 755 1.61 -19.62 -11.21
N ASP A 756 0.57 -20.05 -11.92
CA ASP A 756 -0.52 -19.21 -12.41
C ASP A 756 -1.83 -19.75 -11.82
N PRO A 757 -2.55 -18.98 -10.99
CA PRO A 757 -3.78 -19.43 -10.36
C PRO A 757 -4.88 -19.81 -11.37
N PRO A 758 -5.62 -20.91 -11.16
CA PRO A 758 -6.64 -21.35 -12.11
C PRO A 758 -7.91 -20.47 -12.05
N VAL A 759 -8.11 -19.65 -13.09
CA VAL A 759 -9.28 -18.77 -13.29
C VAL A 759 -9.92 -19.01 -14.67
N THR A 760 -11.17 -18.58 -14.85
CA THR A 760 -11.81 -18.51 -16.16
C THR A 760 -12.25 -17.07 -16.47
N PRO A 761 -12.27 -16.66 -17.75
CA PRO A 761 -12.93 -15.43 -18.16
C PRO A 761 -14.39 -15.39 -17.71
N LEU A 762 -14.94 -14.19 -17.56
CA LEU A 762 -16.38 -14.00 -17.36
C LEU A 762 -17.08 -13.92 -18.71
N ASP A 763 -18.27 -14.49 -18.82
CA ASP A 763 -19.13 -14.33 -19.99
C ASP A 763 -19.80 -12.93 -20.03
N ALA A 764 -20.66 -12.70 -21.04
CA ALA A 764 -21.35 -11.42 -21.21
C ALA A 764 -22.29 -11.05 -20.05
N ARG A 765 -22.70 -12.01 -19.22
CA ARG A 765 -23.49 -11.80 -17.99
C ARG A 765 -22.62 -11.80 -16.73
N GLY A 766 -21.31 -11.76 -16.88
CA GLY A 766 -20.38 -11.76 -15.75
C GLY A 766 -20.26 -13.10 -15.04
N GLN A 767 -20.63 -14.22 -15.67
CA GLN A 767 -20.58 -15.56 -15.06
C GLN A 767 -19.24 -16.27 -15.38
N GLY A 768 -18.67 -16.95 -14.39
CA GLY A 768 -17.40 -17.66 -14.46
C GLY A 768 -16.70 -17.81 -13.10
N LYS A 769 -15.45 -18.27 -13.12
CA LYS A 769 -14.53 -18.43 -11.98
C LYS A 769 -13.48 -17.31 -11.98
N PRO A 770 -13.80 -16.09 -11.49
CA PRO A 770 -12.89 -14.95 -11.55
C PRO A 770 -11.64 -15.09 -10.66
N TYR A 771 -11.69 -15.91 -9.62
CA TYR A 771 -10.58 -16.07 -8.68
C TYR A 771 -10.37 -17.53 -8.27
N ALA A 772 -9.10 -17.89 -8.05
CA ALA A 772 -8.72 -19.17 -7.45
C ALA A 772 -8.93 -19.16 -5.93
N GLN A 773 -8.74 -18.00 -5.29
CA GLN A 773 -8.77 -17.84 -3.84
C GLN A 773 -9.43 -16.50 -3.45
N TYR A 774 -10.16 -16.50 -2.33
CA TYR A 774 -10.71 -15.31 -1.70
C TYR A 774 -10.18 -15.16 -0.26
N GLY A 775 -9.94 -13.92 0.17
CA GLY A 775 -9.76 -13.57 1.59
C GLY A 775 -11.08 -13.10 2.19
N PHE A 776 -11.29 -13.34 3.48
CA PHE A 776 -12.51 -12.97 4.21
C PHE A 776 -12.18 -12.26 5.52
N GLY A 777 -13.07 -11.39 5.97
CA GLY A 777 -12.92 -10.76 7.28
C GLY A 777 -14.17 -10.05 7.75
N ALA A 778 -14.23 -9.79 9.05
CA ALA A 778 -15.26 -8.98 9.69
C ALA A 778 -14.66 -8.15 10.82
N GLN A 779 -15.23 -6.97 11.06
CA GLN A 779 -14.78 -6.05 12.10
C GLN A 779 -15.96 -5.50 12.89
N ILE A 780 -15.74 -5.31 14.19
CA ILE A 780 -16.61 -4.54 15.09
C ILE A 780 -15.91 -3.21 15.38
N ALA A 781 -16.65 -2.11 15.24
CA ALA A 781 -16.24 -0.78 15.69
C ALA A 781 -17.08 -0.35 16.90
N GLU A 782 -16.40 0.07 17.96
CA GLU A 782 -16.97 0.67 19.15
C GLU A 782 -16.57 2.14 19.20
N LEU A 783 -17.54 3.04 19.33
CA LEU A 783 -17.29 4.48 19.29
C LEU A 783 -18.22 5.27 20.20
N GLU A 784 -17.86 6.52 20.44
CA GLU A 784 -18.70 7.54 21.08
C GLU A 784 -18.89 8.70 20.11
N VAL A 785 -20.12 9.18 19.96
CA VAL A 785 -20.47 10.38 19.19
C VAL A 785 -20.87 11.48 20.16
N ASP A 786 -20.23 12.64 20.07
CA ASP A 786 -20.72 13.87 20.69
C ASP A 786 -21.86 14.43 19.85
N LEU A 787 -23.09 14.41 20.38
CA LEU A 787 -24.27 14.82 19.62
C LEU A 787 -24.26 16.32 19.28
N LYS A 788 -23.55 17.13 20.07
CA LYS A 788 -23.46 18.59 19.89
C LYS A 788 -22.43 18.95 18.82
N LEU A 789 -21.32 18.23 18.76
CA LEU A 789 -20.19 18.55 17.88
C LEU A 789 -20.14 17.68 16.62
N GLY A 790 -20.81 16.53 16.64
CA GLY A 790 -20.68 15.50 15.61
C GLY A 790 -19.32 14.78 15.63
N THR A 791 -18.47 15.04 16.63
CA THR A 791 -17.16 14.39 16.74
C THR A 791 -17.30 12.94 17.16
N VAL A 792 -16.41 12.11 16.62
CA VAL A 792 -16.36 10.67 16.89
C VAL A 792 -15.08 10.35 17.64
N LYS A 793 -15.21 9.63 18.76
CA LYS A 793 -14.08 9.00 19.45
C LYS A 793 -14.18 7.49 19.29
N LEU A 794 -13.21 6.89 18.61
CA LEU A 794 -13.11 5.43 18.54
C LEU A 794 -12.63 4.89 19.91
N ILE A 795 -13.30 3.85 20.39
CA ILE A 795 -13.01 3.22 21.69
C ILE A 795 -12.19 1.95 21.48
N LYS A 796 -12.61 1.11 20.53
CA LYS A 796 -11.97 -0.16 20.21
C LYS A 796 -12.40 -0.66 18.85
N ILE A 797 -11.50 -1.37 18.16
CA ILE A 797 -11.83 -2.18 16.99
C ILE A 797 -11.44 -3.63 17.26
N THR A 798 -12.35 -4.57 17.00
CA THR A 798 -12.06 -6.01 17.03
C THR A 798 -12.16 -6.56 15.62
N ALA A 799 -11.13 -7.25 15.14
CA ALA A 799 -10.98 -7.63 13.74
C ALA A 799 -10.68 -9.12 13.58
N ALA A 800 -11.63 -9.87 13.03
CA ALA A 800 -11.46 -11.28 12.70
C ALA A 800 -11.22 -11.44 11.20
N HIS A 801 -10.05 -11.98 10.82
CA HIS A 801 -9.67 -12.16 9.42
C HIS A 801 -9.26 -13.60 9.16
N ASP A 802 -9.81 -14.16 8.09
CA ASP A 802 -9.44 -15.47 7.58
C ASP A 802 -8.21 -15.35 6.69
N VAL A 803 -7.08 -15.79 7.24
CA VAL A 803 -5.76 -15.69 6.62
C VAL A 803 -5.33 -17.04 6.01
N GLY A 804 -6.19 -18.05 6.05
CA GLY A 804 -5.74 -19.43 5.84
C GLY A 804 -4.65 -19.78 6.83
N LYS A 805 -3.54 -20.36 6.38
CA LYS A 805 -2.35 -20.46 7.24
C LYS A 805 -1.65 -19.11 7.40
N ALA A 806 -1.52 -18.63 8.65
CA ALA A 806 -0.68 -17.49 8.96
C ALA A 806 0.80 -17.89 8.79
N ILE A 807 1.44 -17.41 7.72
CA ILE A 807 2.87 -17.68 7.49
C ILE A 807 3.74 -17.00 8.56
N ASN A 808 3.44 -15.74 8.86
CA ASN A 808 4.04 -14.97 9.95
C ASN A 808 2.93 -14.20 10.69
N PRO A 809 2.47 -14.70 11.85
CA PRO A 809 1.39 -14.08 12.61
C PRO A 809 1.59 -12.59 12.93
N ILE A 810 2.80 -12.20 13.38
CA ILE A 810 3.09 -10.79 13.72
C ILE A 810 2.95 -9.86 12.50
N LEU A 811 3.42 -10.30 11.33
CA LEU A 811 3.28 -9.50 10.10
C LEU A 811 1.84 -9.45 9.60
N ALA A 812 1.08 -10.55 9.75
CA ALA A 812 -0.33 -10.58 9.40
C ALA A 812 -1.15 -9.60 10.24
N GLU A 813 -0.94 -9.59 11.56
CA GLU A 813 -1.54 -8.60 12.47
C GLU A 813 -1.18 -7.16 12.07
N GLY A 814 0.10 -6.89 11.76
CA GLY A 814 0.53 -5.55 11.35
C GLY A 814 -0.17 -5.08 10.06
N GLN A 815 -0.42 -5.99 9.12
CA GLN A 815 -1.20 -5.68 7.93
C GLN A 815 -2.65 -5.32 8.26
N ILE A 816 -3.26 -6.02 9.23
CA ILE A 816 -4.62 -5.78 9.71
C ILE A 816 -4.71 -4.42 10.39
N GLU A 817 -3.82 -4.13 11.33
CA GLU A 817 -3.75 -2.84 12.05
C GLU A 817 -3.56 -1.66 11.09
N GLY A 818 -2.65 -1.79 10.11
CA GLY A 818 -2.45 -0.79 9.07
C GLY A 818 -3.67 -0.58 8.17
N GLY A 819 -4.37 -1.67 7.82
CA GLY A 819 -5.61 -1.62 7.04
C GLY A 819 -6.72 -0.89 7.78
N ILE A 820 -6.86 -1.16 9.08
CA ILE A 820 -7.82 -0.50 9.96
C ILE A 820 -7.50 1.00 10.04
N ALA A 821 -6.25 1.39 10.23
CA ALA A 821 -5.87 2.81 10.26
C ALA A 821 -6.28 3.54 8.98
N GLN A 822 -6.01 2.98 7.79
CA GLN A 822 -6.46 3.55 6.52
C GLN A 822 -8.01 3.61 6.42
N GLY A 823 -8.70 2.63 7.00
CA GLY A 823 -10.16 2.56 7.00
C GLY A 823 -10.83 3.58 7.90
N ILE A 824 -10.20 3.90 9.04
CA ILE A 824 -10.59 5.01 9.91
C ILE A 824 -10.50 6.32 9.12
N GLY A 825 -9.40 6.50 8.38
CA GLY A 825 -9.20 7.66 7.51
C GLY A 825 -10.34 7.82 6.51
N MET A 826 -10.58 6.79 5.70
CA MET A 826 -11.67 6.76 4.72
C MET A 826 -13.05 7.01 5.35
N ALA A 827 -13.28 6.53 6.57
CA ALA A 827 -14.55 6.68 7.25
C ALA A 827 -14.80 8.09 7.78
N LEU A 828 -13.79 8.76 8.35
CA LEU A 828 -14.00 9.92 9.24
C LEU A 828 -13.31 11.22 8.79
N MET A 829 -12.22 11.17 8.03
CA MET A 829 -11.38 12.38 7.84
C MET A 829 -10.69 12.54 6.49
N GLU A 830 -10.34 11.47 5.79
CA GLU A 830 -9.54 11.55 4.57
C GLU A 830 -10.38 11.97 3.37
N GLU A 831 -10.07 13.15 2.83
CA GLU A 831 -10.74 13.72 1.67
C GLU A 831 -9.76 14.61 0.89
N TYR A 832 -9.37 14.16 -0.30
CA TYR A 832 -8.57 14.98 -1.23
C TYR A 832 -9.52 15.85 -2.06
N ILE A 833 -9.37 17.17 -1.97
CA ILE A 833 -10.18 18.13 -2.72
C ILE A 833 -9.33 18.67 -3.87
N PRO A 834 -9.66 18.34 -5.14
CA PRO A 834 -8.91 18.84 -6.30
C PRO A 834 -8.81 20.36 -6.30
N GLY A 835 -7.60 20.88 -6.52
CA GLY A 835 -7.37 22.34 -6.54
C GLY A 835 -7.20 22.99 -5.17
N ARG A 836 -7.47 22.27 -4.07
CA ARG A 836 -7.39 22.79 -2.69
C ARG A 836 -6.43 22.03 -1.80
N THR A 837 -6.46 20.69 -1.85
CA THR A 837 -5.58 19.84 -1.05
C THR A 837 -4.23 19.70 -1.74
N GLU A 838 -3.17 20.22 -1.13
CA GLU A 838 -1.83 20.26 -1.75
C GLU A 838 -0.74 19.58 -0.93
N ASN A 839 -0.92 19.39 0.39
CA ASN A 839 0.08 18.78 1.26
C ASN A 839 -0.56 17.99 2.42
N LEU A 840 0.23 17.59 3.41
CA LEU A 840 -0.22 16.83 4.59
C LEU A 840 -0.79 17.72 5.70
N HIS A 841 -0.56 19.03 5.66
CA HIS A 841 -1.18 19.97 6.59
C HIS A 841 -2.69 20.10 6.38
N ASP A 842 -3.15 20.01 5.12
CA ASP A 842 -4.54 20.17 4.69
C ASP A 842 -5.20 18.85 4.24
N TYR A 843 -4.44 17.74 4.24
CA TYR A 843 -4.94 16.37 4.10
C TYR A 843 -4.81 15.60 5.42
N LEU A 844 -5.93 15.43 6.13
CA LEU A 844 -5.94 14.79 7.44
C LEU A 844 -5.82 13.27 7.33
N ILE A 845 -4.73 12.72 7.84
CA ILE A 845 -4.46 11.28 7.94
C ILE A 845 -4.61 10.86 9.40
N PRO A 846 -5.15 9.67 9.68
CA PRO A 846 -5.19 9.12 11.03
C PRO A 846 -3.81 9.14 11.68
N THR A 847 -3.70 9.89 12.77
CA THR A 847 -2.52 9.98 13.63
C THR A 847 -2.54 8.89 14.70
N ILE A 848 -1.48 8.85 15.52
CA ILE A 848 -1.40 7.93 16.64
C ILE A 848 -2.55 8.09 17.65
N GLY A 849 -3.12 9.30 17.77
CA GLY A 849 -4.24 9.59 18.67
C GLY A 849 -5.61 9.19 18.11
N ASP A 850 -5.71 9.00 16.78
CA ASP A 850 -6.96 8.63 16.11
C ASP A 850 -7.19 7.12 16.10
N VAL A 851 -6.12 6.32 16.21
CA VAL A 851 -6.19 4.86 16.14
C VAL A 851 -6.45 4.27 17.54
N PRO A 852 -7.60 3.61 17.76
CA PRO A 852 -7.94 3.02 19.07
C PRO A 852 -7.13 1.73 19.31
N PRO A 853 -7.23 1.13 20.51
CA PRO A 853 -6.85 -0.27 20.70
C PRO A 853 -7.50 -1.19 19.65
N ILE A 854 -6.68 -2.08 19.07
CA ILE A 854 -7.10 -3.07 18.08
C ILE A 854 -6.88 -4.46 18.66
N GLU A 855 -7.91 -5.30 18.60
CA GLU A 855 -7.82 -6.73 18.89
C GLU A 855 -7.92 -7.52 17.59
N THR A 856 -6.85 -8.23 17.24
CA THR A 856 -6.77 -9.02 16.01
C THR A 856 -7.01 -10.49 16.31
N ILE A 857 -7.91 -11.12 15.56
CA ILE A 857 -8.23 -12.54 15.63
C ILE A 857 -7.88 -13.18 14.27
N LEU A 858 -6.82 -13.99 14.24
CA LEU A 858 -6.44 -14.73 13.04
C LEU A 858 -7.25 -16.02 12.95
N ILE A 859 -8.07 -16.12 11.91
CA ILE A 859 -8.86 -17.30 11.58
C ILE A 859 -8.08 -18.10 10.54
N GLU A 860 -7.80 -19.37 10.84
CA GLU A 860 -7.06 -20.25 9.93
C GLU A 860 -7.98 -21.27 9.24
N VAL A 861 -8.73 -20.84 8.22
CA VAL A 861 -9.47 -21.76 7.33
C VAL A 861 -8.62 -22.00 6.09
N PRO A 862 -7.93 -23.15 5.96
CA PRO A 862 -6.97 -23.38 4.89
C PRO A 862 -7.61 -23.36 3.51
N ASP A 863 -6.84 -22.94 2.52
CA ASP A 863 -7.23 -22.91 1.11
C ASP A 863 -6.25 -23.73 0.26
N PRO A 864 -6.73 -24.66 -0.59
CA PRO A 864 -5.89 -25.63 -1.29
C PRO A 864 -4.94 -25.00 -2.31
N GLU A 865 -5.29 -23.84 -2.86
CA GLU A 865 -4.44 -23.13 -3.82
C GLU A 865 -3.28 -22.41 -3.14
N GLY A 866 -3.47 -22.03 -1.87
CA GLY A 866 -2.49 -21.35 -1.04
C GLY A 866 -1.23 -22.18 -0.76
N PRO A 867 -0.05 -21.54 -0.61
CA PRO A 867 1.12 -22.23 -0.08
C PRO A 867 0.87 -22.61 1.38
N PHE A 868 0.98 -23.90 1.71
CA PHE A 868 0.66 -24.43 3.04
C PHE A 868 -0.75 -24.06 3.55
N GLY A 869 -1.70 -23.75 2.66
CA GLY A 869 -3.05 -23.32 3.03
C GLY A 869 -3.21 -21.80 3.25
N ALA A 870 -2.19 -20.98 3.01
CA ALA A 870 -2.21 -19.54 3.26
C ALA A 870 -3.03 -18.75 2.23
N LYS A 871 -3.61 -17.63 2.69
CA LYS A 871 -4.35 -16.69 1.85
C LYS A 871 -3.62 -15.37 1.63
N GLY A 872 -3.93 -14.70 0.53
CA GLY A 872 -3.61 -13.29 0.35
C GLY A 872 -4.33 -12.41 1.39
N LEU A 873 -3.60 -11.50 2.06
CA LEU A 873 -4.15 -10.68 3.16
C LEU A 873 -4.26 -9.18 2.85
N GLY A 874 -3.38 -8.69 1.97
CA GLY A 874 -3.07 -7.27 1.82
C GLY A 874 -4.26 -6.33 1.90
N GLU A 875 -5.32 -6.52 1.14
CA GLU A 875 -6.32 -5.48 0.90
C GLU A 875 -7.61 -5.61 1.68
N HIS A 876 -8.06 -6.83 1.93
CA HIS A 876 -9.39 -7.04 2.50
C HIS A 876 -9.49 -6.56 3.94
N VAL A 877 -8.36 -6.42 4.63
CA VAL A 877 -8.27 -5.90 6.00
C VAL A 877 -8.73 -4.44 6.18
N LEU A 878 -8.77 -3.66 5.10
CA LEU A 878 -9.31 -2.30 5.10
C LEU A 878 -10.84 -2.27 4.91
N ILE A 879 -11.36 -3.21 4.13
CA ILE A 879 -12.71 -3.14 3.54
C ILE A 879 -13.83 -2.99 4.60
N PRO A 880 -13.85 -3.74 5.71
CA PRO A 880 -14.97 -3.68 6.64
C PRO A 880 -14.87 -2.51 7.63
N THR A 881 -13.74 -1.79 7.72
CA THR A 881 -13.54 -0.77 8.75
C THR A 881 -14.50 0.41 8.60
N ALA A 882 -14.57 1.02 7.42
CA ALA A 882 -15.45 2.17 7.19
C ALA A 882 -16.94 1.84 7.39
N PRO A 883 -17.51 0.78 6.80
CA PRO A 883 -18.90 0.43 7.06
C PRO A 883 -19.17 0.07 8.53
N ALA A 884 -18.24 -0.59 9.24
CA ALA A 884 -18.43 -0.87 10.66
C ALA A 884 -18.54 0.42 11.49
N ILE A 885 -17.69 1.42 11.19
CA ILE A 885 -17.74 2.74 11.83
C ILE A 885 -19.06 3.46 11.50
N LEU A 886 -19.49 3.47 10.23
CA LEU A 886 -20.73 4.12 9.83
C LEU A 886 -21.96 3.46 10.47
N ASN A 887 -22.00 2.12 10.55
CA ASN A 887 -23.04 1.38 11.26
C ASN A 887 -23.02 1.67 12.77
N ALA A 888 -21.85 1.91 13.36
CA ALA A 888 -21.72 2.29 14.75
C ALA A 888 -22.23 3.73 15.00
N ILE A 889 -21.92 4.68 14.09
CA ILE A 889 -22.49 6.04 14.13
C ILE A 889 -24.02 5.97 14.06
N ARG A 890 -24.58 5.20 13.11
CA ARG A 890 -26.02 5.00 12.99
C ARG A 890 -26.62 4.39 14.26
N HIS A 891 -25.96 3.41 14.86
CA HIS A 891 -26.41 2.83 16.14
C HIS A 891 -26.45 3.87 17.27
N ALA A 892 -25.44 4.74 17.37
CA ALA A 892 -25.36 5.76 18.40
C ALA A 892 -26.40 6.88 18.23
N THR A 893 -26.70 7.26 16.99
CA THR A 893 -27.35 8.53 16.66
C THR A 893 -28.68 8.40 15.91
N GLY A 894 -28.94 7.23 15.31
CA GLY A 894 -30.04 7.01 14.37
C GLY A 894 -29.78 7.55 12.96
N VAL A 895 -28.73 8.33 12.73
CA VAL A 895 -28.53 9.03 11.45
C VAL A 895 -27.73 8.23 10.43
N LEU A 896 -28.02 8.47 9.14
CA LEU A 896 -27.28 7.94 8.01
C LEU A 896 -26.46 9.06 7.36
N VAL A 897 -25.16 8.84 7.21
CA VAL A 897 -24.27 9.75 6.48
C VAL A 897 -24.05 9.18 5.07
N THR A 898 -24.53 9.91 4.05
CA THR A 898 -24.52 9.46 2.64
C THR A 898 -23.35 10.01 1.82
N LYS A 899 -22.57 10.97 2.36
CA LYS A 899 -21.31 11.46 1.78
C LYS A 899 -20.14 11.13 2.68
N ILE A 900 -19.22 10.31 2.20
CA ILE A 900 -18.06 9.81 2.95
C ILE A 900 -16.80 10.58 2.54
N PRO A 901 -15.98 11.06 3.50
CA PRO A 901 -15.96 10.71 4.93
C PRO A 901 -17.07 11.36 5.79
N ALA A 902 -17.47 10.68 6.86
CA ALA A 902 -18.38 11.17 7.88
C ALA A 902 -17.67 12.15 8.83
N THR A 903 -17.35 13.34 8.30
CA THR A 903 -16.73 14.42 9.08
C THR A 903 -17.66 14.90 10.19
N PRO A 904 -17.12 15.55 11.25
CA PRO A 904 -17.96 16.08 12.33
C PRO A 904 -19.07 17.01 11.84
N SER A 905 -18.79 17.84 10.82
CA SER A 905 -19.78 18.73 10.21
C SER A 905 -20.90 17.97 9.50
N ARG A 906 -20.58 16.89 8.77
CA ARG A 906 -21.56 16.04 8.08
C ARG A 906 -22.43 15.25 9.07
N ILE A 907 -21.82 14.68 10.11
CA ILE A 907 -22.55 13.98 11.19
C ILE A 907 -23.50 14.95 11.90
N ARG A 908 -23.00 16.13 12.28
CA ARG A 908 -23.81 17.15 12.95
C ARG A 908 -24.96 17.66 12.09
N ALA A 909 -24.74 17.83 10.79
CA ALA A 909 -25.79 18.20 9.86
C ALA A 909 -26.89 17.14 9.81
N ALA A 910 -26.52 15.85 9.70
CA ALA A 910 -27.47 14.75 9.69
C ALA A 910 -28.27 14.62 11.00
N ILE A 911 -27.62 14.83 12.17
CA ILE A 911 -28.30 14.85 13.48
C ILE A 911 -29.36 15.96 13.53
N ARG A 912 -29.00 17.18 13.09
CA ARG A 912 -29.93 18.31 13.09
C ARG A 912 -31.11 18.10 12.15
N GLU A 913 -30.88 17.51 10.98
CA GLU A 913 -31.94 17.20 10.04
C GLU A 913 -32.92 16.18 10.65
N ALA A 914 -32.40 15.12 11.27
CA ALA A 914 -33.22 14.12 11.97
C ALA A 914 -34.06 14.74 13.10
N GLU A 915 -33.48 15.66 13.88
CA GLU A 915 -34.18 16.39 14.96
C GLU A 915 -35.32 17.30 14.44
N VAL A 916 -35.21 17.82 13.21
CA VAL A 916 -36.27 18.65 12.60
C VAL A 916 -37.39 17.79 12.01
N THR A 917 -37.07 16.57 11.57
CA THR A 917 -38.05 15.65 10.97
C THR A 917 -38.80 14.76 11.97
N ALA A 918 -38.30 14.64 13.21
CA ALA A 918 -38.90 13.89 14.31
C ALA A 918 -39.89 14.76 15.10
#